data_AF-A0A2W6V8U8-F1
#
_entry.id   AF-A0A2W6V8U8-F1
#
_cell.length_a   1.000
_cell.length_b   1.000
_cell.length_c   1.000
_cell.angle_alpha   90.00
_cell.angle_beta   90.00
_cell.angle_gamma   90.00
#
_symmetry.space_group_name_H-M   'P 1'
#
loop_
_entity.id
_entity.type
_entity.pdbx_description
1 polymer ?
#
loop_
_entity_poly.entity_id
_entity_poly.type
_entity_poly.pdbx_seq_one_letter_code
_entity_poly.pdbx_strand_id
1 'polypeptide(L)'
;MATALSDTFSQIDVQRSVGEYVEHIETIARVFNAHAEEIGLGVKLDPSGAVEAVRRGTGLSRVMRFCERADDSGVLHDSQLMTALNCVGELLTAPQKNGLVLGAMQSGKTTTSLALQFAGPIVYLLTGRCLYPIYLITSHTSQEDQTKIEIARFLDFYGELAVTIDDEHRCTLIQYVRQVGIDPFFQFSPTMNTYREHVLKKALPDTMMGPRLDDFIQRRTTGDSIRRVADLCRKANSKGYAPLLIIDEPQFGASDRFVRVDDDFERRPCVLLQIFEKIDEALGADAADRVFIGLSATPYELHDINAVWKVNQYLTSAYTGFNYFGGKVIDAEVDVSPPRTISFSDLGKEIGENFLENVSLSAYDAEPNAFERFARQIGYKQNQEHYRRDVERALRDTIFDLVERGTADITGVCIRLFNNNMRSHRLIERLDLPADKIEVIEYFGSDYKGRSVKRAIRQRSRPDLPFLIAVTNRARMGDAFPKEVEWFLEFSKKAANLNALLQGLLGRACGYGKRSTVVMSMENAELVEDYKREHGGYIYRTSRHSYVVGSYRRGAPTSLIRVRRDMDDPLVKVFFERIDNEVVNPHVLQGEAKLKARRGGARGYRTAPLLRIAKELRLFEHLEKPEVRARLYPTYPDFRIARAEDEVTHSRSSDRKLRYTLDDDGNCRFTFREWTEEGANHGGVRSRGYGSRDASDRGKAGDTLEPQVNMRKFDPNTGDVIDDKRIDGMLADTSDRQPGHWRAEMITLPLVASVRELQAGEVTYPVDHSPFAALLSKEEREAALE
;
A
#
# COMPACT_ATOMS: atom_id res chain seq x y z
N MET A 1 -23.11 -59.12 2.06
CA MET A 1 -23.86 -57.85 2.23
C MET A 1 -22.96 -56.69 2.64
N ALA A 2 -21.95 -56.87 3.52
CA ALA A 2 -20.98 -55.80 3.86
C ALA A 2 -20.01 -55.43 2.72
N THR A 3 -19.65 -56.38 1.84
CA THR A 3 -18.82 -56.12 0.64
C THR A 3 -19.58 -55.35 -0.46
N ALA A 4 -20.89 -55.55 -0.58
CA ALA A 4 -21.72 -54.85 -1.57
C ALA A 4 -22.08 -53.41 -1.14
N LEU A 5 -21.88 -53.04 0.12
CA LEU A 5 -22.07 -51.66 0.60
C LEU A 5 -20.76 -50.84 0.49
N SER A 6 -19.60 -51.50 0.57
CA SER A 6 -18.28 -50.89 0.35
C SER A 6 -18.05 -50.46 -1.12
N ASP A 7 -18.52 -51.26 -2.09
CA ASP A 7 -18.36 -50.93 -3.52
C ASP A 7 -19.37 -49.88 -4.00
N THR A 8 -20.55 -49.82 -3.38
CA THR A 8 -21.57 -48.81 -3.73
C THR A 8 -21.22 -47.43 -3.16
N PHE A 9 -20.61 -47.37 -1.96
CA PHE A 9 -20.10 -46.10 -1.40
C PHE A 9 -18.89 -45.55 -2.19
N SER A 10 -18.04 -46.40 -2.78
CA SER A 10 -16.92 -45.94 -3.61
C SER A 10 -17.35 -45.47 -5.00
N GLN A 11 -18.35 -46.11 -5.62
CA GLN A 11 -18.88 -45.69 -6.92
C GLN A 11 -19.67 -44.37 -6.86
N ILE A 12 -20.47 -44.16 -5.81
CA ILE A 12 -21.23 -42.91 -5.62
C ILE A 12 -20.26 -41.72 -5.45
N ASP A 13 -19.16 -41.91 -4.74
CA ASP A 13 -18.17 -40.84 -4.50
C ASP A 13 -17.38 -40.48 -5.77
N VAL A 14 -17.06 -41.46 -6.60
CA VAL A 14 -16.43 -41.25 -7.92
C VAL A 14 -17.36 -40.55 -8.88
N GLN A 15 -18.64 -40.94 -8.98
CA GLN A 15 -19.61 -40.28 -9.86
C GLN A 15 -19.85 -38.83 -9.45
N ARG A 16 -19.94 -38.55 -8.15
CA ARG A 16 -20.02 -37.19 -7.62
C ARG A 16 -18.79 -36.36 -8.02
N SER A 17 -17.60 -36.90 -7.78
CA SER A 17 -16.33 -36.23 -8.10
C SER A 17 -16.21 -35.94 -9.61
N VAL A 18 -16.62 -36.89 -10.46
CA VAL A 18 -16.70 -36.68 -11.90
C VAL A 18 -17.67 -35.55 -12.25
N GLY A 19 -18.84 -35.51 -11.62
CA GLY A 19 -19.82 -34.45 -11.79
C GLY A 19 -19.25 -33.07 -11.46
N GLU A 20 -18.63 -32.92 -10.28
CA GLU A 20 -18.00 -31.67 -9.82
C GLU A 20 -16.89 -31.20 -10.76
N TYR A 21 -16.02 -32.12 -11.19
CA TYR A 21 -14.94 -31.78 -12.13
C TYR A 21 -15.47 -31.35 -13.51
N VAL A 22 -16.47 -32.07 -14.03
CA VAL A 22 -17.12 -31.74 -15.31
C VAL A 22 -17.78 -30.37 -15.27
N GLU A 23 -18.56 -30.09 -14.22
CA GLU A 23 -19.20 -28.79 -14.03
C GLU A 23 -18.17 -27.66 -13.98
N HIS A 24 -17.04 -27.89 -13.31
CA HIS A 24 -15.94 -26.92 -13.25
C HIS A 24 -15.34 -26.64 -14.63
N ILE A 25 -14.95 -27.66 -15.41
CA ILE A 25 -14.35 -27.44 -16.73
C ILE A 25 -15.35 -26.87 -17.75
N GLU A 26 -16.63 -27.22 -17.67
CA GLU A 26 -17.70 -26.63 -18.48
C GLU A 26 -17.89 -25.14 -18.12
N THR A 27 -17.80 -24.78 -16.84
CA THR A 27 -17.82 -23.39 -16.39
C THR A 27 -16.63 -22.61 -16.94
N ILE A 28 -15.42 -23.16 -16.85
CA ILE A 28 -14.21 -22.56 -17.42
C ILE A 28 -14.36 -22.33 -18.93
N ALA A 29 -14.87 -23.32 -19.68
CA ALA A 29 -15.10 -23.17 -21.11
C ALA A 29 -16.13 -22.09 -21.44
N ARG A 30 -17.23 -22.03 -20.68
CA ARG A 30 -18.26 -20.99 -20.84
C ARG A 30 -17.68 -19.59 -20.61
N VAL A 31 -16.93 -19.39 -19.53
CA VAL A 31 -16.31 -18.10 -19.21
C VAL A 31 -15.25 -17.72 -20.25
N PHE A 32 -14.43 -18.69 -20.66
CA PHE A 32 -13.48 -18.50 -21.76
C PHE A 32 -14.21 -18.00 -23.00
N ASN A 33 -15.25 -18.71 -23.44
CA ASN A 33 -15.93 -18.43 -24.71
C ASN A 33 -16.63 -17.08 -24.70
N ALA A 34 -17.33 -16.75 -23.62
CA ALA A 34 -18.00 -15.46 -23.48
C ALA A 34 -17.00 -14.29 -23.54
N HIS A 35 -15.88 -14.39 -22.82
CA HIS A 35 -14.90 -13.32 -22.80
C HIS A 35 -14.04 -13.27 -24.07
N ALA A 36 -13.73 -14.43 -24.67
CA ALA A 36 -13.03 -14.51 -25.95
C ALA A 36 -13.88 -13.88 -27.09
N GLU A 37 -15.20 -14.04 -27.04
CA GLU A 37 -16.14 -13.36 -27.93
C GLU A 37 -16.16 -11.84 -27.68
N GLU A 38 -16.26 -11.42 -26.42
CA GLU A 38 -16.26 -10.01 -26.01
C GLU A 38 -15.02 -9.24 -26.53
N ILE A 39 -13.83 -9.83 -26.41
CA ILE A 39 -12.58 -9.22 -26.87
C ILE A 39 -12.28 -9.52 -28.35
N GLY A 40 -13.13 -10.28 -29.03
CA GLY A 40 -12.98 -10.62 -30.45
C GLY A 40 -11.77 -11.52 -30.77
N LEU A 41 -11.38 -12.39 -29.85
CA LEU A 41 -10.19 -13.25 -29.95
C LEU A 41 -10.30 -14.28 -31.10
N GLY A 42 -11.53 -14.70 -31.44
CA GLY A 42 -11.79 -15.61 -32.55
C GLY A 42 -11.53 -17.09 -32.26
N VAL A 43 -11.39 -17.46 -31.00
CA VAL A 43 -11.22 -18.86 -30.58
C VAL A 43 -12.24 -19.22 -29.52
N LYS A 44 -12.55 -20.51 -29.44
CA LYS A 44 -13.37 -21.12 -28.39
C LYS A 44 -12.59 -22.20 -27.67
N LEU A 45 -12.96 -22.47 -26.43
CA LEU A 45 -12.53 -23.60 -25.64
C LEU A 45 -13.65 -24.66 -25.69
N ASP A 46 -13.31 -25.85 -26.17
CA ASP A 46 -14.19 -27.01 -26.25
C ASP A 46 -13.79 -28.06 -25.20
N PRO A 47 -14.63 -28.27 -24.16
CA PRO A 47 -14.37 -29.28 -23.14
C PRO A 47 -14.87 -30.69 -23.53
N SER A 48 -15.59 -30.85 -24.64
CA SER A 48 -16.37 -32.06 -24.94
C SER A 48 -15.54 -33.35 -24.92
N GLY A 49 -14.36 -33.33 -25.56
CA GLY A 49 -13.47 -34.49 -25.58
C GLY A 49 -12.94 -34.86 -24.20
N ALA A 50 -12.59 -33.87 -23.37
CA ALA A 50 -12.12 -34.08 -22.01
C ALA A 50 -13.24 -34.62 -21.10
N VAL A 51 -14.45 -34.06 -21.22
CA VAL A 51 -15.65 -34.51 -20.49
C VAL A 51 -15.99 -35.95 -20.85
N GLU A 52 -15.98 -36.28 -22.14
CA GLU A 52 -16.27 -37.64 -22.61
C GLU A 52 -15.23 -38.65 -22.11
N ALA A 53 -13.95 -38.31 -22.17
CA ALA A 53 -12.87 -39.16 -21.68
C ALA A 53 -13.04 -39.50 -20.18
N VAL A 54 -13.33 -38.49 -19.36
CA VAL A 54 -13.57 -38.65 -17.92
C VAL A 54 -14.81 -39.48 -17.64
N ARG A 55 -15.93 -39.22 -18.33
CA ARG A 55 -17.17 -39.99 -18.17
C ARG A 55 -16.99 -41.48 -18.55
N ARG A 56 -16.10 -41.78 -19.48
CA ARG A 56 -15.71 -43.15 -19.86
C ARG A 56 -14.69 -43.79 -18.91
N GLY A 57 -14.33 -43.13 -17.82
CA GLY A 57 -13.40 -43.62 -16.81
C GLY A 57 -11.91 -43.38 -17.13
N THR A 58 -11.60 -42.64 -18.20
CA THR A 58 -10.22 -42.26 -18.52
C THR A 58 -9.84 -41.00 -17.74
N GLY A 59 -8.73 -41.05 -16.99
CA GLY A 59 -8.32 -39.90 -16.18
C GLY A 59 -9.07 -39.78 -14.84
N LEU A 60 -9.64 -40.84 -14.27
CA LEU A 60 -10.25 -40.74 -12.93
C LEU A 60 -9.25 -40.28 -11.85
N SER A 61 -7.96 -40.61 -12.00
CA SER A 61 -6.93 -40.17 -11.04
C SER A 61 -6.76 -38.64 -10.98
N ARG A 62 -6.94 -37.92 -12.10
CA ARG A 62 -6.91 -36.44 -12.10
C ARG A 62 -8.17 -35.85 -11.49
N VAL A 63 -9.32 -36.48 -11.73
CA VAL A 63 -10.60 -36.07 -11.12
C VAL A 63 -10.51 -36.18 -9.60
N MET A 64 -10.04 -37.33 -9.10
CA MET A 64 -9.84 -37.50 -7.65
C MET A 64 -8.84 -36.48 -7.11
N ARG A 65 -7.72 -36.23 -7.81
CA ARG A 65 -6.77 -35.17 -7.40
C ARG A 65 -7.40 -33.78 -7.38
N PHE A 66 -8.35 -33.48 -8.27
CA PHE A 66 -9.08 -32.22 -8.28
C PHE A 66 -10.07 -32.13 -7.12
N CYS A 67 -10.91 -33.14 -6.91
CA CYS A 67 -11.95 -33.12 -5.86
C CYS A 67 -11.38 -33.26 -4.46
N GLU A 68 -10.32 -34.07 -4.27
CA GLU A 68 -9.64 -34.27 -2.99
C GLU A 68 -8.56 -33.20 -2.72
N ARG A 69 -8.50 -32.15 -3.56
CA ARG A 69 -7.48 -31.10 -3.41
C ARG A 69 -7.62 -30.41 -2.06
N ALA A 70 -6.49 -30.22 -1.39
CA ALA A 70 -6.45 -29.49 -0.11
C ALA A 70 -6.32 -27.96 -0.29
N ASP A 71 -6.08 -27.48 -1.51
CA ASP A 71 -6.12 -26.08 -1.95
C ASP A 71 -6.47 -25.95 -3.42
N ASP A 72 -6.84 -24.73 -3.81
CA ASP A 72 -6.99 -24.29 -5.19
C ASP A 72 -5.65 -24.06 -5.91
N SER A 73 -4.57 -24.73 -5.48
CA SER A 73 -3.27 -24.64 -6.16
C SER A 73 -3.36 -25.26 -7.55
N GLY A 74 -3.16 -24.45 -8.59
CA GLY A 74 -3.31 -24.85 -9.98
C GLY A 74 -4.77 -24.88 -10.47
N VAL A 75 -5.74 -24.45 -9.65
CA VAL A 75 -7.14 -24.32 -10.07
C VAL A 75 -7.36 -22.93 -10.67
N LEU A 76 -8.05 -22.89 -11.81
CA LEU A 76 -8.36 -21.67 -12.53
C LEU A 76 -9.69 -21.09 -12.03
N HIS A 77 -9.74 -19.78 -11.86
CA HIS A 77 -10.99 -19.05 -11.64
C HIS A 77 -11.18 -17.99 -12.72
N ASP A 78 -12.43 -17.58 -12.90
CA ASP A 78 -12.91 -16.69 -13.96
C ASP A 78 -12.03 -15.45 -14.10
N SER A 79 -11.81 -14.73 -12.99
CA SER A 79 -11.00 -13.51 -12.98
C SER A 79 -9.57 -13.69 -13.50
N GLN A 80 -8.89 -14.79 -13.16
CA GLN A 80 -7.54 -15.05 -13.65
C GLN A 80 -7.54 -15.48 -15.12
N LEU A 81 -8.55 -16.22 -15.55
CA LEU A 81 -8.73 -16.61 -16.94
C LEU A 81 -8.97 -15.39 -17.83
N MET A 82 -9.93 -14.52 -17.49
CA MET A 82 -10.24 -13.30 -18.24
C MET A 82 -9.01 -12.38 -18.33
N THR A 83 -8.29 -12.20 -17.22
CA THR A 83 -7.04 -11.42 -17.21
C THR A 83 -5.99 -12.00 -18.18
N ALA A 84 -5.84 -13.32 -18.22
CA ALA A 84 -4.90 -13.98 -19.12
C ALA A 84 -5.34 -13.85 -20.59
N LEU A 85 -6.64 -13.93 -20.89
CA LEU A 85 -7.17 -13.72 -22.24
C LEU A 85 -6.93 -12.30 -22.75
N ASN A 86 -7.09 -11.27 -21.90
CA ASN A 86 -6.69 -9.91 -22.24
C ASN A 86 -5.20 -9.82 -22.59
N CYS A 87 -4.33 -10.51 -21.85
CA CYS A 87 -2.91 -10.57 -22.20
C CYS A 87 -2.67 -11.27 -23.54
N VAL A 88 -3.44 -12.32 -23.88
CA VAL A 88 -3.36 -12.99 -25.19
C VAL A 88 -3.82 -12.06 -26.32
N GLY A 89 -4.87 -11.26 -26.10
CA GLY A 89 -5.30 -10.22 -27.03
C GLY A 89 -4.20 -9.18 -27.31
N GLU A 90 -3.54 -8.68 -26.26
CA GLU A 90 -2.39 -7.77 -26.39
C GLU A 90 -1.19 -8.45 -27.08
N LEU A 91 -0.92 -9.72 -26.80
CA LEU A 91 0.12 -10.50 -27.48
C LEU A 91 -0.12 -10.63 -28.99
N LEU A 92 -1.38 -10.72 -29.42
CA LEU A 92 -1.74 -10.83 -30.84
C LEU A 92 -1.68 -9.47 -31.56
N THR A 93 -2.08 -8.38 -30.88
CA THR A 93 -2.12 -7.04 -31.46
C THR A 93 -0.77 -6.32 -31.42
N ALA A 94 0.06 -6.59 -30.42
CA ALA A 94 1.37 -6.00 -30.23
C ALA A 94 2.45 -7.06 -29.90
N PRO A 95 2.73 -8.02 -30.81
CA PRO A 95 3.54 -9.23 -30.57
C PRO A 95 5.02 -9.01 -30.25
N GLN A 96 5.49 -7.75 -30.29
CA GLN A 96 6.87 -7.33 -29.99
C GLN A 96 6.95 -6.35 -28.81
N LYS A 97 5.81 -5.98 -28.21
CA LYS A 97 5.78 -5.12 -27.03
C LYS A 97 5.69 -5.96 -25.77
N ASN A 98 6.42 -5.54 -24.75
CA ASN A 98 6.35 -6.13 -23.42
C ASN A 98 5.04 -5.78 -22.74
N GLY A 99 4.65 -6.63 -21.80
CA GLY A 99 3.39 -6.55 -21.07
C GLY A 99 3.55 -6.47 -19.58
N LEU A 100 2.53 -5.89 -18.97
CA LEU A 100 2.45 -5.71 -17.53
C LEU A 100 1.03 -5.97 -17.04
N VAL A 101 0.90 -6.92 -16.12
CA VAL A 101 -0.36 -7.17 -15.40
C VAL A 101 -0.38 -6.36 -14.11
N LEU A 102 -1.39 -5.52 -13.97
CA LEU A 102 -1.66 -4.68 -12.81
C LEU A 102 -2.65 -5.39 -11.90
N GLY A 103 -2.17 -5.98 -10.81
CA GLY A 103 -3.00 -6.80 -9.92
C GLY A 103 -2.92 -6.39 -8.46
N ALA A 104 -4.01 -6.61 -7.73
CA ALA A 104 -4.08 -6.33 -6.30
C ALA A 104 -3.20 -7.28 -5.46
N MET A 105 -3.09 -7.04 -4.15
CA MET A 105 -2.37 -7.95 -3.24
C MET A 105 -3.04 -9.33 -3.18
N GLN A 106 -2.29 -10.42 -3.38
CA GLN A 106 -2.84 -11.79 -3.23
C GLN A 106 -4.07 -12.09 -4.13
N SER A 107 -4.16 -11.45 -5.29
CA SER A 107 -5.22 -11.59 -6.30
C SER A 107 -5.11 -12.83 -7.21
N GLY A 108 -4.29 -13.83 -6.86
CA GLY A 108 -4.14 -15.03 -7.69
C GLY A 108 -3.27 -14.86 -8.94
N LYS A 109 -2.28 -13.95 -8.94
CA LYS A 109 -1.37 -13.74 -10.09
C LYS A 109 -0.62 -14.99 -10.53
N THR A 110 -0.22 -15.85 -9.61
CA THR A 110 0.38 -17.13 -9.98
C THR A 110 -0.59 -17.96 -10.81
N THR A 111 -1.87 -18.01 -10.46
CA THR A 111 -2.89 -18.63 -11.31
C THR A 111 -3.06 -17.92 -12.66
N THR A 112 -2.98 -16.59 -12.72
CA THR A 112 -2.94 -15.84 -14.01
C THR A 112 -1.72 -16.22 -14.86
N SER A 113 -0.54 -16.38 -14.23
CA SER A 113 0.69 -16.79 -14.93
C SER A 113 0.58 -18.23 -15.47
N LEU A 114 -0.11 -19.12 -14.76
CA LEU A 114 -0.46 -20.46 -15.25
C LEU A 114 -1.45 -20.40 -16.41
N ALA A 115 -2.47 -19.54 -16.33
CA ALA A 115 -3.47 -19.38 -17.38
C ALA A 115 -2.86 -18.86 -18.71
N LEU A 116 -1.76 -18.12 -18.65
CA LEU A 116 -1.00 -17.73 -19.85
C LEU A 116 -0.44 -18.93 -20.65
N GLN A 117 -0.49 -20.16 -20.13
CA GLN A 117 -0.19 -21.36 -20.94
C GLN A 117 -1.15 -21.54 -22.11
N PHE A 118 -2.37 -20.98 -22.06
CA PHE A 118 -3.28 -20.95 -23.20
C PHE A 118 -2.75 -20.09 -24.37
N ALA A 119 -1.84 -19.15 -24.12
CA ALA A 119 -1.28 -18.29 -25.17
C ALA A 119 -0.59 -19.11 -26.27
N GLY A 120 0.11 -20.18 -25.92
CA GLY A 120 0.80 -21.07 -26.87
C GLY A 120 -0.14 -21.65 -27.94
N PRO A 121 -1.10 -22.51 -27.58
CA PRO A 121 -2.03 -23.11 -28.53
C PRO A 121 -2.88 -22.05 -29.27
N ILE A 122 -3.32 -20.97 -28.60
CA ILE A 122 -4.12 -19.90 -29.24
C ILE A 122 -3.29 -19.19 -30.32
N VAL A 123 -2.09 -18.71 -29.98
CA VAL A 123 -1.24 -17.96 -30.92
C VAL A 123 -0.76 -18.85 -32.06
N TYR A 124 -0.43 -20.11 -31.78
CA TYR A 124 -0.06 -21.06 -32.83
C TYR A 124 -1.23 -21.35 -33.78
N LEU A 125 -2.45 -21.55 -33.24
CA LEU A 125 -3.65 -21.79 -34.04
C LEU A 125 -4.04 -20.60 -34.92
N LEU A 126 -3.82 -19.38 -34.44
CA LEU A 126 -4.19 -18.16 -35.18
C LEU A 126 -3.11 -17.67 -36.15
N THR A 127 -1.83 -17.88 -35.82
CA THR A 127 -0.71 -17.19 -36.48
C THR A 127 0.38 -18.13 -37.01
N GLY A 128 0.42 -19.38 -36.55
CA GLY A 128 1.53 -20.30 -36.78
C GLY A 128 2.81 -20.00 -35.96
N ARG A 129 2.83 -18.92 -35.15
CA ARG A 129 3.97 -18.57 -34.29
C ARG A 129 4.06 -19.53 -33.10
N CYS A 130 5.22 -20.15 -32.92
CA CYS A 130 5.49 -21.11 -31.87
C CYS A 130 6.02 -20.40 -30.60
N LEU A 131 5.13 -20.03 -29.67
CA LEU A 131 5.54 -19.45 -28.38
C LEU A 131 6.14 -20.50 -27.44
N TYR A 132 7.32 -20.21 -26.88
CA TYR A 132 7.98 -21.04 -25.87
C TYR A 132 7.95 -20.37 -24.49
N PRO A 133 7.09 -20.82 -23.56
CA PRO A 133 6.94 -20.18 -22.25
C PRO A 133 8.15 -20.47 -21.34
N ILE A 134 8.70 -19.41 -20.74
CA ILE A 134 9.78 -19.45 -19.75
C ILE A 134 9.29 -18.75 -18.48
N TYR A 135 9.13 -19.49 -17.39
CA TYR A 135 8.70 -18.94 -16.11
C TYR A 135 9.91 -18.49 -15.29
N LEU A 136 9.88 -17.22 -14.89
CA LEU A 136 10.81 -16.65 -13.92
C LEU A 136 10.09 -16.40 -12.61
N ILE A 137 10.56 -17.05 -11.55
CA ILE A 137 10.01 -16.98 -10.20
C ILE A 137 11.10 -16.65 -9.17
N THR A 138 10.68 -16.04 -8.07
CA THR A 138 11.44 -15.77 -6.84
C THR A 138 12.35 -16.93 -6.40
N SER A 139 13.52 -16.65 -5.79
CA SER A 139 14.51 -17.70 -5.45
C SER A 139 14.22 -18.51 -4.18
N HIS A 140 13.11 -18.26 -3.49
CA HIS A 140 12.78 -19.05 -2.30
C HIS A 140 12.51 -20.49 -2.74
N THR A 141 13.33 -21.44 -2.28
CA THR A 141 13.19 -22.87 -2.61
C THR A 141 11.78 -23.42 -2.36
N SER A 142 11.03 -22.81 -1.43
CA SER A 142 9.62 -23.13 -1.19
C SER A 142 8.67 -22.74 -2.31
N GLN A 143 8.97 -21.63 -3.01
CA GLN A 143 8.18 -21.15 -4.13
C GLN A 143 8.50 -21.94 -5.41
N GLU A 144 9.74 -22.37 -5.61
CA GLU A 144 10.10 -23.22 -6.76
C GLU A 144 9.35 -24.56 -6.77
N ASP A 145 9.33 -25.28 -5.64
CA ASP A 145 8.60 -26.53 -5.53
C ASP A 145 7.08 -26.32 -5.64
N GLN A 146 6.57 -25.23 -5.05
CA GLN A 146 5.15 -24.88 -5.13
C GLN A 146 4.73 -24.58 -6.57
N THR A 147 5.47 -23.74 -7.29
CA THR A 147 5.18 -23.41 -8.70
C THR A 147 5.25 -24.65 -9.59
N LYS A 148 6.22 -25.56 -9.38
CA LYS A 148 6.27 -26.82 -10.14
C LYS A 148 5.03 -27.68 -9.92
N ILE A 149 4.57 -27.79 -8.67
CA ILE A 149 3.35 -28.53 -8.32
C ILE A 149 2.13 -27.85 -8.93
N GLU A 150 2.03 -26.52 -8.86
CA GLU A 150 0.92 -25.75 -9.41
C GLU A 150 0.86 -25.84 -10.95
N ILE A 151 1.99 -25.76 -11.64
CA ILE A 151 2.10 -26.00 -13.09
C ILE A 151 1.64 -27.42 -13.44
N ALA A 152 2.14 -28.43 -12.73
CA ALA A 152 1.79 -29.82 -12.99
C ALA A 152 0.29 -30.08 -12.79
N ARG A 153 -0.29 -29.53 -11.70
CA ARG A 153 -1.74 -29.63 -11.43
C ARG A 153 -2.56 -28.88 -12.48
N PHE A 154 -2.15 -27.67 -12.86
CA PHE A 154 -2.82 -26.90 -13.90
C PHE A 154 -2.89 -27.69 -15.22
N LEU A 155 -1.78 -28.31 -15.64
CA LEU A 155 -1.73 -29.15 -16.83
C LEU A 155 -2.58 -30.42 -16.69
N ASP A 156 -2.58 -31.04 -15.51
CA ASP A 156 -3.40 -32.22 -15.23
C ASP A 156 -4.90 -31.90 -15.34
N PHE A 157 -5.31 -30.71 -14.90
CA PHE A 157 -6.70 -30.26 -14.88
C PHE A 157 -7.18 -29.68 -16.22
N TYR A 158 -6.35 -28.91 -16.93
CA TYR A 158 -6.79 -28.14 -18.10
C TYR A 158 -6.08 -28.53 -19.40
N GLY A 159 -5.08 -29.42 -19.34
CA GLY A 159 -4.22 -29.75 -20.48
C GLY A 159 -4.94 -30.38 -21.68
N GLU A 160 -6.11 -30.99 -21.46
CA GLU A 160 -6.92 -31.67 -22.49
C GLU A 160 -8.04 -30.80 -23.06
N LEU A 161 -8.18 -29.55 -22.62
CA LEU A 161 -9.18 -28.65 -23.18
C LEU A 161 -8.71 -28.20 -24.57
N ALA A 162 -9.58 -28.37 -25.56
CA ALA A 162 -9.27 -28.07 -26.95
C ALA A 162 -9.56 -26.61 -27.27
N VAL A 163 -8.61 -25.92 -27.91
CA VAL A 163 -8.78 -24.56 -28.41
C VAL A 163 -9.17 -24.64 -29.88
N THR A 164 -10.38 -24.23 -30.24
CA THR A 164 -10.91 -24.31 -31.61
C THR A 164 -11.11 -22.92 -32.20
N ILE A 165 -11.13 -22.81 -33.54
CA ILE A 165 -11.46 -21.57 -34.22
C ILE A 165 -12.97 -21.36 -34.16
N ASP A 166 -13.42 -20.15 -33.84
CA ASP A 166 -14.83 -19.79 -33.94
C ASP A 166 -15.20 -19.45 -35.40
N ASP A 167 -15.65 -20.45 -36.15
CA ASP A 167 -16.05 -20.28 -37.56
C ASP A 167 -17.42 -19.60 -37.74
N GLU A 168 -18.25 -19.53 -36.69
CA GLU A 168 -19.62 -18.96 -36.74
C GLU A 168 -19.62 -17.44 -36.58
N HIS A 169 -18.78 -16.92 -35.68
CA HIS A 169 -18.66 -15.48 -35.40
C HIS A 169 -17.37 -14.94 -36.01
N ARG A 170 -17.43 -14.55 -37.29
CA ARG A 170 -16.31 -13.91 -38.02
C ARG A 170 -15.81 -12.66 -37.26
N CYS A 171 -14.80 -12.82 -36.41
CA CYS A 171 -14.21 -11.75 -35.62
C CYS A 171 -13.22 -10.88 -36.43
N THR A 172 -13.04 -9.64 -36.00
CA THR A 172 -12.20 -8.60 -36.65
C THR A 172 -10.70 -8.85 -36.53
N LEU A 173 -10.22 -9.42 -35.41
CA LEU A 173 -8.80 -9.75 -35.21
C LEU A 173 -8.35 -10.92 -36.11
N ILE A 174 -9.22 -11.93 -36.30
CA ILE A 174 -8.99 -13.08 -37.21
C ILE A 174 -8.70 -12.63 -38.64
N GLN A 175 -9.36 -11.56 -39.10
CA GLN A 175 -9.22 -11.07 -40.47
C GLN A 175 -7.83 -10.46 -40.72
N TYR A 176 -7.11 -10.06 -39.67
CA TYR A 176 -5.79 -9.45 -39.77
C TYR A 176 -4.64 -10.47 -39.84
N VAL A 177 -4.85 -11.73 -39.41
CA VAL A 177 -3.74 -12.64 -39.03
C VAL A 177 -3.69 -13.97 -39.83
N ARG A 178 -4.73 -14.33 -40.59
CA ARG A 178 -4.74 -15.59 -41.37
C ARG A 178 -3.69 -15.59 -42.50
N GLN A 179 -2.55 -16.26 -42.31
CA GLN A 179 -1.59 -16.53 -43.41
C GLN A 179 -0.83 -17.87 -43.41
N VAL A 180 -1.00 -18.82 -42.46
CA VAL A 180 -0.06 -19.97 -42.38
C VAL A 180 -0.75 -21.34 -42.25
N GLY A 181 -0.21 -22.35 -42.92
CA GLY A 181 -0.62 -23.75 -42.79
C GLY A 181 -0.10 -24.37 -41.49
N ILE A 182 -1.02 -24.82 -40.63
CA ILE A 182 -0.73 -25.47 -39.34
C ILE A 182 -0.60 -26.97 -39.57
N ASP A 183 0.22 -27.66 -38.76
CA ASP A 183 0.37 -29.10 -38.90
C ASP A 183 -0.97 -29.85 -38.67
N PRO A 184 -1.28 -30.89 -39.47
CA PRO A 184 -2.56 -31.59 -39.38
C PRO A 184 -2.84 -32.29 -38.04
N PHE A 185 -1.79 -32.63 -37.29
CA PHE A 185 -1.95 -33.31 -36.01
C PHE A 185 -2.47 -32.34 -34.94
N PHE A 186 -1.91 -31.13 -34.87
CA PHE A 186 -2.41 -30.10 -33.98
C PHE A 186 -3.82 -29.63 -34.37
N GLN A 187 -4.15 -29.56 -35.67
CA GLN A 187 -5.51 -29.23 -36.12
C GLN A 187 -6.57 -30.23 -35.62
N PHE A 188 -6.20 -31.50 -35.45
CA PHE A 188 -7.13 -32.53 -34.99
C PHE A 188 -7.36 -32.49 -33.47
N SER A 189 -6.36 -32.06 -32.70
CA SER A 189 -6.41 -32.00 -31.23
C SER A 189 -5.63 -30.79 -30.71
N PRO A 190 -6.20 -29.57 -30.83
CA PRO A 190 -5.51 -28.32 -30.47
C PRO A 190 -5.54 -28.06 -28.95
N THR A 191 -5.04 -29.00 -28.16
CA THR A 191 -4.99 -28.89 -26.69
C THR A 191 -3.64 -28.33 -26.22
N MET A 192 -3.59 -27.87 -24.97
CA MET A 192 -2.32 -27.49 -24.35
C MET A 192 -1.33 -28.65 -24.29
N ASN A 193 -1.77 -29.87 -23.98
CA ASN A 193 -0.90 -31.05 -23.95
C ASN A 193 -0.38 -31.39 -25.33
N THR A 194 -1.22 -31.33 -26.37
CA THR A 194 -0.78 -31.54 -27.75
C THR A 194 0.21 -30.46 -28.20
N TYR A 195 -0.01 -29.19 -27.85
CA TYR A 195 0.95 -28.12 -28.11
C TYR A 195 2.32 -28.43 -27.50
N ARG A 196 2.36 -28.85 -26.23
CA ARG A 196 3.60 -29.21 -25.54
C ARG A 196 4.29 -30.42 -26.16
N GLU A 197 3.53 -31.48 -26.42
CA GLU A 197 4.06 -32.77 -26.87
C GLU A 197 4.45 -32.79 -28.36
N HIS A 198 3.83 -31.96 -29.19
CA HIS A 198 4.04 -31.99 -30.64
C HIS A 198 4.70 -30.73 -31.18
N VAL A 199 4.33 -29.54 -30.68
CA VAL A 199 4.93 -28.28 -31.11
C VAL A 199 6.21 -28.03 -30.32
N LEU A 200 6.19 -28.12 -28.99
CA LEU A 200 7.35 -27.77 -28.14
C LEU A 200 8.38 -28.88 -27.93
N LYS A 201 8.08 -30.14 -28.26
CA LYS A 201 8.95 -31.30 -27.97
C LYS A 201 10.39 -31.20 -28.50
N LYS A 202 10.62 -30.41 -29.55
CA LYS A 202 11.96 -30.18 -30.11
C LYS A 202 12.65 -28.90 -29.61
N ALA A 203 11.92 -28.05 -28.86
CA ALA A 203 12.38 -26.73 -28.41
C ALA A 203 13.58 -26.84 -27.46
N LEU A 204 13.44 -27.39 -26.27
CA LEU A 204 14.50 -27.53 -25.26
C LEU A 204 14.14 -28.68 -24.31
N PRO A 205 15.07 -29.19 -23.46
CA PRO A 205 14.70 -30.10 -22.38
C PRO A 205 13.55 -29.50 -21.58
N ASP A 206 12.56 -30.32 -21.21
CA ASP A 206 11.25 -29.94 -20.64
C ASP A 206 11.36 -29.22 -19.29
N THR A 207 11.92 -28.01 -19.32
CA THR A 207 12.20 -27.15 -18.19
C THR A 207 11.59 -25.80 -18.52
N MET A 208 10.27 -25.70 -18.32
CA MET A 208 9.55 -24.43 -18.34
C MET A 208 10.03 -23.44 -17.27
N MET A 209 10.92 -23.89 -16.37
CA MET A 209 11.52 -23.09 -15.31
C MET A 209 12.83 -22.47 -15.79
N GLY A 210 12.88 -21.15 -15.85
CA GLY A 210 14.11 -20.40 -16.05
C GLY A 210 14.96 -20.29 -14.78
N PRO A 211 16.08 -19.53 -14.83
CA PRO A 211 16.90 -19.20 -13.67
C PRO A 211 16.09 -18.50 -12.56
N ARG A 212 16.57 -18.58 -11.31
CA ARG A 212 15.90 -17.97 -10.15
C ARG A 212 16.02 -16.45 -10.20
N LEU A 213 14.97 -15.78 -9.76
CA LEU A 213 14.86 -14.33 -9.86
C LEU A 213 15.78 -13.55 -8.91
N ASP A 214 16.09 -14.07 -7.71
CA ASP A 214 17.01 -13.37 -6.79
C ASP A 214 18.44 -13.33 -7.34
N ASP A 215 18.78 -14.21 -8.29
CA ASP A 215 20.06 -14.15 -9.01
C ASP A 215 20.16 -12.87 -9.88
N PHE A 216 19.05 -12.19 -10.16
CA PHE A 216 19.00 -10.91 -10.89
C PHE A 216 19.16 -9.69 -9.95
N ILE A 217 18.90 -9.86 -8.64
CA ILE A 217 18.79 -8.75 -7.66
C ILE A 217 20.03 -8.65 -6.76
N GLN A 218 20.70 -9.77 -6.46
CA GLN A 218 21.82 -9.75 -5.52
C GLN A 218 22.98 -8.90 -6.06
N ARG A 219 23.34 -7.85 -5.31
CA ARG A 219 24.53 -6.98 -5.51
C ARG A 219 25.89 -7.72 -5.58
N ARG A 220 25.91 -9.06 -5.58
CA ARG A 220 27.12 -9.91 -5.48
C ARG A 220 27.21 -11.03 -6.53
N THR A 221 26.23 -11.20 -7.41
CA THR A 221 26.26 -12.19 -8.53
C THR A 221 25.75 -11.53 -9.81
N THR A 222 26.47 -10.52 -10.29
CA THR A 222 26.10 -9.80 -11.51
C THR A 222 26.36 -10.64 -12.76
N GLY A 223 25.29 -11.06 -13.46
CA GLY A 223 25.32 -11.34 -14.90
C GLY A 223 25.00 -12.78 -15.34
N ASP A 224 25.22 -13.80 -14.50
CA ASP A 224 25.11 -15.19 -14.96
C ASP A 224 23.66 -15.63 -15.24
N SER A 225 22.69 -15.19 -14.44
CA SER A 225 21.27 -15.56 -14.66
C SER A 225 20.63 -14.80 -15.82
N ILE A 226 21.02 -13.54 -16.05
CA ILE A 226 20.63 -12.79 -17.26
C ILE A 226 21.21 -13.49 -18.50
N ARG A 227 22.50 -13.87 -18.48
CA ARG A 227 23.12 -14.63 -19.56
C ARG A 227 22.44 -15.96 -19.81
N ARG A 228 22.08 -16.71 -18.75
CA ARG A 228 21.36 -17.98 -18.87
C ARG A 228 19.97 -17.80 -19.49
N VAL A 229 19.22 -16.77 -19.10
CA VAL A 229 17.93 -16.46 -19.75
C VAL A 229 18.12 -16.08 -21.21
N ALA A 230 19.09 -15.21 -21.50
CA ALA A 230 19.40 -14.83 -22.88
C ALA A 230 19.85 -16.04 -23.71
N ASP A 231 20.65 -16.95 -23.15
CA ASP A 231 21.05 -18.20 -23.80
C ASP A 231 19.85 -19.12 -24.06
N LEU A 232 18.89 -19.23 -23.12
CA LEU A 232 17.66 -20.00 -23.32
C LEU A 232 16.82 -19.40 -24.45
N CYS A 233 16.65 -18.08 -24.45
CA CYS A 233 15.95 -17.36 -25.50
C CYS A 233 16.62 -17.54 -26.86
N ARG A 234 17.95 -17.38 -26.96
CA ARG A 234 18.72 -17.60 -28.18
C ARG A 234 18.61 -19.04 -28.69
N LYS A 235 18.57 -20.04 -27.79
CA LYS A 235 18.36 -21.44 -28.15
C LYS A 235 16.94 -21.74 -28.63
N ALA A 236 15.94 -21.06 -28.08
CA ALA A 236 14.57 -21.16 -28.55
C ALA A 236 14.43 -20.52 -29.94
N ASN A 237 14.94 -19.29 -30.12
CA ASN A 237 14.96 -18.58 -31.40
C ASN A 237 15.66 -19.39 -32.50
N SER A 238 16.84 -19.98 -32.21
CA SER A 238 17.59 -20.78 -33.19
C SER A 238 16.89 -22.06 -33.63
N LYS A 239 15.82 -22.46 -32.92
CA LYS A 239 14.96 -23.59 -33.26
C LYS A 239 13.59 -23.16 -33.79
N GLY A 240 13.38 -21.87 -34.05
CA GLY A 240 12.15 -21.32 -34.60
C GLY A 240 11.04 -21.09 -33.57
N TYR A 241 11.38 -20.98 -32.29
CA TYR A 241 10.42 -20.67 -31.23
C TYR A 241 10.62 -19.26 -30.71
N ALA A 242 9.54 -18.52 -30.49
CA ALA A 242 9.54 -17.18 -29.89
C ALA A 242 9.40 -17.27 -28.35
N PRO A 243 10.39 -16.83 -27.56
CA PRO A 243 10.32 -16.86 -26.11
C PRO A 243 9.19 -15.98 -25.55
N LEU A 244 8.38 -16.56 -24.68
CA LEU A 244 7.42 -15.87 -23.84
C LEU A 244 7.90 -15.95 -22.39
N LEU A 245 8.56 -14.91 -21.89
CA LEU A 245 8.92 -14.87 -20.48
C LEU A 245 7.75 -14.39 -19.64
N ILE A 246 7.43 -15.17 -18.62
CA ILE A 246 6.41 -14.84 -17.64
C ILE A 246 7.10 -14.64 -16.30
N ILE A 247 7.14 -13.39 -15.83
CA ILE A 247 7.80 -13.01 -14.59
C ILE A 247 6.74 -12.83 -13.50
N ASP A 248 6.62 -13.83 -12.63
CA ASP A 248 5.74 -13.77 -11.45
C ASP A 248 6.55 -13.33 -10.24
N GLU A 249 6.61 -12.02 -10.00
CA GLU A 249 7.31 -11.46 -8.84
C GLU A 249 6.52 -10.34 -8.16
N PRO A 250 5.97 -10.61 -6.97
CA PRO A 250 5.29 -9.60 -6.17
C PRO A 250 6.19 -8.49 -5.60
N GLN A 251 7.52 -8.67 -5.51
CA GLN A 251 8.44 -7.81 -4.76
C GLN A 251 9.10 -6.67 -5.55
N PHE A 252 8.98 -6.63 -6.88
CA PHE A 252 9.89 -5.79 -7.67
C PHE A 252 9.77 -4.28 -7.54
N GLY A 253 8.77 -3.76 -6.83
CA GLY A 253 8.66 -2.33 -6.55
C GLY A 253 8.37 -1.55 -7.82
N ALA A 254 7.31 -0.76 -7.77
CA ALA A 254 6.59 -0.38 -8.97
C ALA A 254 6.70 1.13 -9.25
N SER A 255 7.95 1.59 -9.38
CA SER A 255 8.27 2.92 -9.92
C SER A 255 9.73 3.03 -10.35
N ASP A 256 9.96 3.87 -11.35
CA ASP A 256 11.29 4.29 -11.73
C ASP A 256 11.91 5.09 -10.59
N ARG A 257 13.17 4.80 -10.28
CA ARG A 257 13.94 5.50 -9.27
C ARG A 257 14.88 6.47 -9.92
N PHE A 258 14.83 7.69 -9.46
CA PHE A 258 15.69 8.75 -9.94
C PHE A 258 16.85 8.95 -8.96
N VAL A 259 18.08 8.67 -9.39
CA VAL A 259 19.26 8.63 -8.51
C VAL A 259 20.34 9.58 -9.01
N ARG A 260 20.85 10.42 -8.10
CA ARG A 260 21.99 11.30 -8.37
C ARG A 260 23.27 10.50 -8.59
N VAL A 261 23.93 10.73 -9.73
CA VAL A 261 25.25 10.18 -10.08
C VAL A 261 26.11 11.37 -10.52
N ASP A 262 27.03 11.77 -9.66
CA ASP A 262 27.85 12.98 -9.84
C ASP A 262 27.00 14.27 -9.94
N ASP A 263 27.17 15.04 -11.01
CA ASP A 263 26.43 16.27 -11.33
C ASP A 263 25.19 16.03 -12.21
N ASP A 264 24.95 14.77 -12.60
CA ASP A 264 23.79 14.36 -13.38
C ASP A 264 22.92 13.41 -12.56
N PHE A 265 21.74 13.09 -13.06
CA PHE A 265 20.98 12.01 -12.48
C PHE A 265 20.42 11.08 -13.53
N GLU A 266 20.44 9.83 -13.12
CA GLU A 266 20.06 8.70 -13.92
C GLU A 266 18.61 8.34 -13.58
N ARG A 267 17.73 8.35 -14.58
CA ARG A 267 16.47 7.59 -14.51
C ARG A 267 16.86 6.13 -14.42
N ARG A 268 16.55 5.48 -13.29
CA ARG A 268 16.69 4.04 -13.14
C ARG A 268 15.32 3.42 -13.23
N PRO A 269 15.03 2.65 -14.29
CA PRO A 269 13.73 2.00 -14.44
C PRO A 269 13.33 1.17 -13.21
N CYS A 270 12.04 0.87 -13.03
CA CYS A 270 11.63 -0.06 -11.98
C CYS A 270 12.35 -1.41 -12.16
N VAL A 271 12.50 -2.21 -11.10
CA VAL A 271 13.38 -3.39 -11.17
C VAL A 271 12.93 -4.37 -12.25
N LEU A 272 11.63 -4.48 -12.50
CA LEU A 272 11.08 -5.29 -13.56
C LEU A 272 11.50 -4.79 -14.96
N LEU A 273 11.40 -3.48 -15.22
CA LEU A 273 11.86 -2.90 -16.49
C LEU A 273 13.38 -3.00 -16.66
N GLN A 274 14.16 -2.82 -15.59
CA GLN A 274 15.61 -3.05 -15.64
C GLN A 274 15.94 -4.51 -16.02
N ILE A 275 15.13 -5.47 -15.58
CA ILE A 275 15.29 -6.87 -15.98
C ILE A 275 14.97 -7.03 -17.47
N PHE A 276 13.90 -6.40 -17.95
CA PHE A 276 13.55 -6.43 -19.38
C PHE A 276 14.71 -5.87 -20.23
N GLU A 277 15.19 -4.68 -19.91
CA GLU A 277 16.29 -4.01 -20.62
C GLU A 277 17.58 -4.84 -20.57
N LYS A 278 17.96 -5.37 -19.41
CA LYS A 278 19.18 -6.18 -19.29
C LYS A 278 19.12 -7.49 -20.06
N ILE A 279 17.94 -8.11 -20.15
CA ILE A 279 17.78 -9.31 -20.98
C ILE A 279 17.85 -8.91 -22.46
N ASP A 280 17.25 -7.80 -22.87
CA ASP A 280 17.37 -7.28 -24.25
C ASP A 280 18.81 -7.00 -24.64
N GLU A 281 19.55 -6.30 -23.79
CA GLU A 281 20.97 -6.04 -23.98
C GLU A 281 21.76 -7.34 -24.16
N ALA A 282 21.43 -8.38 -23.38
CA ALA A 282 22.07 -9.69 -23.48
C ALA A 282 21.62 -10.52 -24.69
N LEU A 283 20.46 -10.22 -25.29
CA LEU A 283 19.98 -10.83 -26.53
C LEU A 283 20.57 -10.15 -27.77
N GLY A 284 20.80 -8.84 -27.71
CA GLY A 284 21.31 -8.07 -28.86
C GLY A 284 20.38 -8.20 -30.06
N ALA A 285 20.91 -8.68 -31.19
CA ALA A 285 20.14 -8.83 -32.44
C ALA A 285 18.97 -9.83 -32.32
N ASP A 286 19.00 -10.76 -31.36
CA ASP A 286 17.95 -11.76 -31.14
C ASP A 286 16.75 -11.23 -30.34
N ALA A 287 16.74 -9.95 -29.96
CA ALA A 287 15.66 -9.33 -29.18
C ALA A 287 14.35 -9.12 -29.96
N ALA A 288 14.37 -9.23 -31.29
CA ALA A 288 13.26 -8.86 -32.16
C ALA A 288 12.11 -9.89 -32.25
N ASP A 289 12.22 -11.06 -31.62
CA ASP A 289 11.15 -12.07 -31.62
C ASP A 289 10.95 -12.68 -30.23
N ARG A 290 10.57 -11.84 -29.27
CA ARG A 290 10.37 -12.23 -27.87
C ARG A 290 9.37 -11.33 -27.17
N VAL A 291 8.67 -11.86 -26.16
CA VAL A 291 7.77 -11.04 -25.33
C VAL A 291 7.97 -11.35 -23.86
N PHE A 292 8.09 -10.31 -23.03
CA PHE A 292 8.10 -10.44 -21.57
C PHE A 292 6.78 -9.92 -20.99
N ILE A 293 6.18 -10.70 -20.09
CA ILE A 293 5.00 -10.31 -19.33
C ILE A 293 5.37 -10.35 -17.85
N GLY A 294 5.28 -9.20 -17.17
CA GLY A 294 5.46 -9.13 -15.73
C GLY A 294 4.14 -9.07 -14.97
N LEU A 295 4.02 -9.84 -13.91
CA LEU A 295 2.89 -9.80 -12.99
C LEU A 295 3.34 -9.23 -11.64
N SER A 296 2.98 -7.97 -11.35
CA SER A 296 3.28 -7.36 -10.04
C SER A 296 2.07 -7.37 -9.13
N ALA A 297 2.33 -7.57 -7.85
CA ALA A 297 1.34 -7.39 -6.81
C ALA A 297 1.29 -5.94 -6.30
N THR A 298 2.41 -5.22 -6.36
CA THR A 298 2.51 -3.93 -5.67
C THR A 298 1.86 -2.81 -6.48
N PRO A 299 1.13 -1.86 -5.83
CA PRO A 299 0.64 -0.63 -6.44
C PRO A 299 1.69 0.00 -7.34
N TYR A 300 1.39 0.19 -8.62
CA TYR A 300 2.26 0.94 -9.51
C TYR A 300 2.07 2.44 -9.29
N GLU A 301 3.17 3.17 -9.15
CA GLU A 301 3.21 4.54 -9.66
C GLU A 301 3.17 4.38 -11.19
N LEU A 302 1.99 4.43 -11.78
CA LEU A 302 1.84 4.28 -13.23
C LEU A 302 2.40 5.47 -14.03
N HIS A 303 2.89 6.49 -13.33
CA HIS A 303 3.64 7.58 -13.92
C HIS A 303 4.83 6.98 -14.69
N ASP A 304 4.85 7.23 -15.99
CA ASP A 304 6.01 7.04 -16.88
C ASP A 304 6.39 5.62 -17.36
N ILE A 305 5.62 4.59 -17.01
CA ILE A 305 5.73 3.27 -17.66
C ILE A 305 4.89 3.26 -18.95
N ASN A 306 5.38 3.90 -20.01
CA ASN A 306 4.69 3.96 -21.32
C ASN A 306 5.22 2.94 -22.35
N ALA A 307 6.33 2.27 -22.04
CA ALA A 307 7.01 1.36 -22.97
C ALA A 307 6.40 -0.05 -23.05
N VAL A 308 5.35 -0.34 -22.28
CA VAL A 308 4.70 -1.66 -22.18
C VAL A 308 3.19 -1.51 -22.28
N TRP A 309 2.50 -2.52 -22.82
CA TRP A 309 1.04 -2.61 -22.70
C TRP A 309 0.66 -3.02 -21.27
N LYS A 310 -0.54 -2.64 -20.84
CA LYS A 310 -1.01 -2.81 -19.47
C LYS A 310 -2.36 -3.52 -19.47
N VAL A 311 -2.48 -4.56 -18.66
CA VAL A 311 -3.75 -5.27 -18.40
C VAL A 311 -4.06 -5.15 -16.92
N ASN A 312 -5.23 -4.62 -16.59
CA ASN A 312 -5.73 -4.67 -15.21
C ASN A 312 -6.25 -6.08 -14.92
N GLN A 313 -5.94 -6.57 -13.73
CA GLN A 313 -6.44 -7.85 -13.28
C GLN A 313 -7.90 -7.74 -12.87
N TYR A 314 -8.74 -8.63 -13.40
CA TYR A 314 -10.11 -8.76 -12.93
C TYR A 314 -10.14 -9.22 -11.47
N LEU A 315 -11.11 -8.71 -10.73
CA LEU A 315 -11.40 -9.11 -9.36
C LEU A 315 -12.83 -9.66 -9.29
N THR A 316 -13.19 -10.24 -8.15
CA THR A 316 -14.59 -10.60 -7.87
C THR A 316 -14.95 -10.07 -6.49
N SER A 317 -16.24 -9.96 -6.19
CA SER A 317 -16.72 -9.51 -4.88
C SER A 317 -16.27 -10.40 -3.71
N ALA A 318 -15.79 -11.62 -4.00
CA ALA A 318 -15.19 -12.50 -3.00
C ALA A 318 -13.76 -12.09 -2.61
N TYR A 319 -13.10 -11.21 -3.37
CA TYR A 319 -11.80 -10.66 -3.03
C TYR A 319 -11.94 -9.66 -1.86
N THR A 320 -10.94 -9.62 -0.99
CA THR A 320 -10.82 -8.62 0.08
C THR A 320 -9.43 -8.02 0.00
N GLY A 321 -9.35 -6.70 -0.12
CA GLY A 321 -8.11 -5.98 -0.41
C GLY A 321 -8.35 -4.57 -0.91
N PHE A 322 -7.27 -3.89 -1.27
CA PHE A 322 -7.34 -2.56 -1.84
C PHE A 322 -7.66 -2.65 -3.34
N ASN A 323 -8.69 -1.95 -3.79
CA ASN A 323 -9.07 -1.90 -5.21
C ASN A 323 -8.50 -0.71 -5.97
N TYR A 324 -8.03 0.31 -5.25
CA TYR A 324 -7.49 1.52 -5.85
C TYR A 324 -6.00 1.63 -5.57
N PHE A 325 -5.26 2.16 -6.52
CA PHE A 325 -3.84 2.44 -6.41
C PHE A 325 -3.48 3.65 -7.28
N GLY A 326 -2.86 4.66 -6.68
CA GLY A 326 -2.54 5.93 -7.37
C GLY A 326 -3.79 6.64 -7.87
N GLY A 327 -4.88 6.62 -7.08
CA GLY A 327 -6.18 7.19 -7.43
C GLY A 327 -6.95 6.46 -8.53
N LYS A 328 -6.41 5.36 -9.08
CA LYS A 328 -7.04 4.57 -10.14
C LYS A 328 -7.55 3.24 -9.59
N VAL A 329 -8.75 2.87 -10.00
CA VAL A 329 -9.34 1.56 -9.68
C VAL A 329 -8.69 0.49 -10.55
N ILE A 330 -8.37 -0.67 -9.97
CA ILE A 330 -7.90 -1.85 -10.73
C ILE A 330 -9.05 -2.39 -11.55
N ASP A 331 -10.15 -2.73 -10.88
CA ASP A 331 -11.36 -3.26 -11.49
C ASP A 331 -12.54 -2.39 -11.09
N ALA A 332 -13.09 -1.65 -12.05
CA ALA A 332 -14.18 -0.72 -11.84
C ALA A 332 -15.54 -1.42 -11.64
N GLU A 333 -15.65 -2.70 -12.02
CA GLU A 333 -16.91 -3.45 -11.94
C GLU A 333 -17.14 -4.07 -10.56
N VAL A 334 -16.12 -4.06 -9.70
CA VAL A 334 -16.16 -4.73 -8.41
C VAL A 334 -15.84 -3.75 -7.29
N ASP A 335 -16.73 -3.63 -6.31
CA ASP A 335 -16.41 -2.95 -5.07
C ASP A 335 -15.75 -3.92 -4.08
N VAL A 336 -14.47 -3.68 -3.79
CA VAL A 336 -13.66 -4.51 -2.89
C VAL A 336 -13.25 -3.67 -1.69
N SER A 337 -13.53 -4.20 -0.51
CA SER A 337 -13.10 -3.59 0.75
C SER A 337 -11.77 -4.17 1.25
N PRO A 338 -10.85 -3.35 1.77
CA PRO A 338 -9.64 -3.82 2.43
C PRO A 338 -9.94 -4.50 3.78
N PRO A 339 -8.99 -5.29 4.33
CA PRO A 339 -9.12 -5.89 5.66
C PRO A 339 -9.46 -4.86 6.75
N ARG A 340 -10.19 -5.29 7.78
CA ARG A 340 -10.43 -4.45 8.97
C ARG A 340 -9.09 -4.13 9.61
N THR A 341 -8.86 -2.86 9.92
CA THR A 341 -7.64 -2.41 10.62
C THR A 341 -8.02 -1.79 11.94
N ILE A 342 -7.34 -2.19 13.02
CA ILE A 342 -7.61 -1.71 14.37
C ILE A 342 -6.30 -1.44 15.12
N SER A 343 -6.31 -0.43 15.98
CA SER A 343 -5.16 -0.15 16.84
C SER A 343 -5.10 -1.12 18.02
N PHE A 344 -3.91 -1.35 18.59
CA PHE A 344 -3.77 -2.12 19.83
C PHE A 344 -4.58 -1.53 21.01
N SER A 345 -4.73 -0.20 21.07
CA SER A 345 -5.54 0.45 22.13
C SER A 345 -7.02 0.17 21.95
N ASP A 346 -7.54 0.26 20.73
CA ASP A 346 -8.96 0.05 20.48
C ASP A 346 -9.35 -1.43 20.58
N LEU A 347 -8.47 -2.33 20.14
CA LEU A 347 -8.65 -3.76 20.39
C LEU A 347 -8.66 -4.05 21.90
N GLY A 348 -7.71 -3.47 22.65
CA GLY A 348 -7.65 -3.64 24.11
C GLY A 348 -8.96 -3.25 24.80
N LYS A 349 -9.63 -2.19 24.35
CA LYS A 349 -10.97 -1.81 24.84
C LYS A 349 -12.05 -2.80 24.41
N GLU A 350 -12.00 -3.29 23.17
CA GLU A 350 -12.98 -4.26 22.60
C GLU A 350 -12.97 -5.61 23.33
N ILE A 351 -11.80 -6.02 23.86
CA ILE A 351 -11.61 -7.31 24.53
C ILE A 351 -11.41 -7.20 26.05
N GLY A 352 -11.41 -5.98 26.59
CA GLY A 352 -11.20 -5.74 28.02
C GLY A 352 -9.74 -5.85 28.49
N GLU A 353 -8.77 -5.96 27.58
CA GLU A 353 -7.34 -5.97 27.87
C GLU A 353 -6.71 -4.58 27.62
N ASN A 354 -7.01 -3.63 28.51
CA ASN A 354 -6.56 -2.25 28.38
C ASN A 354 -5.02 -2.11 28.38
N PHE A 355 -4.28 -3.09 28.93
CA PHE A 355 -2.82 -3.02 28.93
C PHE A 355 -2.23 -3.15 27.51
N LEU A 356 -3.00 -3.67 26.55
CA LEU A 356 -2.56 -3.89 25.18
C LEU A 356 -2.03 -2.62 24.50
N GLU A 357 -2.55 -1.44 24.84
CA GLU A 357 -2.06 -0.16 24.31
C GLU A 357 -0.61 0.17 24.71
N ASN A 358 -0.16 -0.41 25.83
CA ASN A 358 1.18 -0.20 26.39
C ASN A 358 2.16 -1.28 25.97
N VAL A 359 1.71 -2.32 25.24
CA VAL A 359 2.56 -3.41 24.80
C VAL A 359 3.55 -2.91 23.75
N SER A 360 4.84 -3.03 24.09
CA SER A 360 5.93 -2.72 23.19
C SER A 360 7.03 -3.78 23.24
N LEU A 361 7.19 -4.54 22.15
CA LEU A 361 8.26 -5.52 22.01
C LEU A 361 9.65 -4.87 22.12
N SER A 362 9.82 -3.65 21.60
CA SER A 362 11.09 -2.92 21.77
C SER A 362 11.43 -2.62 23.22
N ALA A 363 10.43 -2.40 24.10
CA ALA A 363 10.64 -2.14 25.51
C ALA A 363 10.78 -3.43 26.33
N TYR A 364 10.09 -4.49 25.91
CA TYR A 364 10.16 -5.82 26.52
C TYR A 364 11.62 -6.33 26.57
N ASP A 365 12.37 -6.09 25.51
CA ASP A 365 13.76 -6.54 25.34
C ASP A 365 14.78 -5.38 25.32
N ALA A 366 14.40 -4.21 25.82
CA ALA A 366 15.28 -3.05 25.91
C ALA A 366 16.36 -3.22 26.99
N GLU A 367 17.49 -2.51 26.84
CA GLU A 367 18.40 -2.26 27.96
C GLU A 367 17.72 -1.46 29.08
N PRO A 368 18.12 -1.60 30.36
CA PRO A 368 17.45 -0.97 31.50
C PRO A 368 17.20 0.54 31.33
N ASN A 369 18.21 1.30 30.87
CA ASN A 369 18.09 2.74 30.64
C ASN A 369 17.10 3.11 29.52
N ALA A 370 16.96 2.25 28.51
CA ALA A 370 15.97 2.44 27.45
C ALA A 370 14.57 2.07 27.92
N PHE A 371 14.43 1.02 28.74
CA PHE A 371 13.18 0.67 29.40
C PHE A 371 12.71 1.76 30.37
N GLU A 372 13.56 2.28 31.24
CA GLU A 372 13.19 3.33 32.21
C GLU A 372 12.63 4.58 31.53
N ARG A 373 13.22 4.98 30.39
CA ARG A 373 12.71 6.08 29.58
C ARG A 373 11.32 5.77 29.02
N PHE A 374 11.12 4.56 28.52
CA PHE A 374 9.82 4.10 28.02
C PHE A 374 8.77 4.02 29.15
N ALA A 375 9.10 3.38 30.28
CA ALA A 375 8.22 3.24 31.43
C ALA A 375 7.77 4.61 31.96
N ARG A 376 8.69 5.58 32.05
CA ARG A 376 8.33 6.97 32.40
C ARG A 376 7.38 7.61 31.39
N GLN A 377 7.59 7.36 30.09
CA GLN A 377 6.74 7.90 29.02
C GLN A 377 5.30 7.37 29.11
N ILE A 378 5.11 6.09 29.45
CA ILE A 378 3.79 5.46 29.56
C ILE A 378 3.23 5.47 31.00
N GLY A 379 3.91 6.10 31.95
CA GLY A 379 3.47 6.13 33.36
C GLY A 379 3.56 4.78 34.09
N TYR A 380 4.32 3.82 33.57
CA TYR A 380 4.46 2.49 34.15
C TYR A 380 5.41 2.51 35.34
N LYS A 381 4.92 2.10 36.52
CA LYS A 381 5.61 2.29 37.81
C LYS A 381 6.45 1.09 38.26
N GLN A 382 6.22 -0.07 37.68
CA GLN A 382 6.93 -1.30 38.07
C GLN A 382 8.23 -1.45 37.28
N ASN A 383 9.07 -2.42 37.68
CA ASN A 383 10.32 -2.72 36.98
C ASN A 383 10.09 -3.46 35.65
N GLN A 384 11.16 -3.62 34.88
CA GLN A 384 11.10 -4.25 33.56
C GLN A 384 10.63 -5.71 33.63
N GLU A 385 10.98 -6.43 34.69
CA GLU A 385 10.57 -7.83 34.82
C GLU A 385 9.06 -7.97 35.04
N HIS A 386 8.45 -7.07 35.82
CA HIS A 386 7.00 -7.01 35.94
C HIS A 386 6.35 -6.63 34.59
N TYR A 387 6.94 -5.67 33.87
CA TYR A 387 6.47 -5.29 32.54
C TYR A 387 6.48 -6.46 31.55
N ARG A 388 7.52 -7.31 31.59
CA ARG A 388 7.56 -8.52 30.75
C ARG A 388 6.41 -9.46 31.05
N ARG A 389 6.12 -9.70 32.34
CA ARG A 389 4.99 -10.55 32.76
C ARG A 389 3.63 -9.97 32.35
N ASP A 390 3.46 -8.66 32.48
CA ASP A 390 2.23 -8.00 32.05
C ASP A 390 2.05 -8.07 30.52
N VAL A 391 3.14 -7.93 29.75
CA VAL A 391 3.12 -8.14 28.29
C VAL A 391 2.78 -9.59 27.94
N GLU A 392 3.43 -10.56 28.60
CA GLU A 392 3.19 -11.99 28.37
C GLU A 392 1.73 -12.36 28.65
N ARG A 393 1.17 -11.91 29.79
CA ARG A 393 -0.24 -12.10 30.14
C ARG A 393 -1.17 -11.45 29.11
N ALA A 394 -0.97 -10.18 28.80
CA ALA A 394 -1.84 -9.46 27.87
C ALA A 394 -1.84 -10.09 26.47
N LEU A 395 -0.67 -10.51 25.97
CA LEU A 395 -0.57 -11.20 24.69
C LEU A 395 -1.27 -12.56 24.71
N ARG A 396 -1.06 -13.35 25.76
CA ARG A 396 -1.72 -14.65 25.93
C ARG A 396 -3.24 -14.50 25.95
N ASP A 397 -3.74 -13.61 26.80
CA ASP A 397 -5.17 -13.40 27.00
C ASP A 397 -5.81 -12.84 25.72
N THR A 398 -5.12 -11.94 25.01
CA THR A 398 -5.52 -11.48 23.68
C THR A 398 -5.60 -12.64 22.68
N ILE A 399 -4.60 -13.52 22.60
CA ILE A 399 -4.60 -14.64 21.65
C ILE A 399 -5.81 -15.56 21.87
N PHE A 400 -6.15 -15.88 23.13
CA PHE A 400 -7.31 -16.71 23.42
C PHE A 400 -8.63 -16.03 23.06
N ASP A 401 -8.80 -14.76 23.42
CA ASP A 401 -10.03 -14.02 23.08
C ASP A 401 -10.20 -13.90 21.54
N LEU A 402 -9.12 -13.66 20.79
CA LEU A 402 -9.17 -13.62 19.32
C LEU A 402 -9.54 -14.97 18.70
N VAL A 403 -9.06 -16.08 19.28
CA VAL A 403 -9.42 -17.43 18.84
C VAL A 403 -10.90 -17.72 19.09
N GLU A 404 -11.41 -17.36 20.26
CA GLU A 404 -12.82 -17.55 20.64
C GLU A 404 -13.78 -16.70 19.82
N ARG A 405 -13.35 -15.52 19.36
CA ARG A 405 -14.13 -14.61 18.51
C ARG A 405 -14.07 -14.94 17.02
N GLY A 406 -13.20 -15.84 16.60
CA GLY A 406 -13.06 -16.17 15.20
C GLY A 406 -14.34 -16.77 14.61
N THR A 407 -14.55 -16.55 13.32
CA THR A 407 -15.75 -16.99 12.59
C THR A 407 -15.55 -18.29 11.81
N ALA A 408 -14.29 -18.67 11.59
CA ALA A 408 -13.93 -19.93 10.96
C ALA A 408 -14.13 -21.11 11.92
N ASP A 409 -14.40 -22.30 11.36
CA ASP A 409 -14.48 -23.55 12.13
C ASP A 409 -13.21 -23.81 12.96
N ILE A 410 -12.05 -23.39 12.41
CA ILE A 410 -10.76 -23.41 13.07
C ILE A 410 -10.08 -22.05 12.88
N THR A 411 -10.04 -21.25 13.93
CA THR A 411 -9.45 -19.90 13.90
C THR A 411 -7.92 -19.93 13.95
N GLY A 412 -7.29 -19.19 13.04
CA GLY A 412 -5.86 -18.93 13.02
C GLY A 412 -5.51 -17.49 13.38
N VAL A 413 -4.50 -17.32 14.22
CA VAL A 413 -3.90 -16.01 14.57
C VAL A 413 -2.46 -15.98 14.05
N CYS A 414 -2.06 -14.90 13.38
CA CYS A 414 -0.68 -14.65 12.98
C CYS A 414 -0.09 -13.52 13.81
N ILE A 415 1.08 -13.73 14.41
CA ILE A 415 1.79 -12.72 15.21
C ILE A 415 3.20 -12.50 14.68
N ARG A 416 3.53 -11.24 14.35
CA ARG A 416 4.91 -10.85 14.02
C ARG A 416 5.65 -10.37 15.26
N LEU A 417 6.67 -11.14 15.64
CA LEU A 417 7.47 -10.90 16.83
C LEU A 417 8.79 -10.17 16.50
N PHE A 418 9.86 -10.49 17.22
CA PHE A 418 11.17 -9.90 17.01
C PHE A 418 11.78 -10.32 15.68
N ASN A 419 12.60 -9.44 15.10
CA ASN A 419 13.54 -9.77 14.03
C ASN A 419 14.74 -10.59 14.58
N ASN A 420 14.45 -11.62 15.38
CA ASN A 420 15.41 -12.53 16.00
C ASN A 420 14.69 -13.81 16.44
N ASN A 421 15.01 -14.95 15.84
CA ASN A 421 14.33 -16.22 16.11
C ASN A 421 14.42 -16.64 17.58
N MET A 422 15.60 -16.53 18.21
CA MET A 422 15.81 -16.92 19.61
C MET A 422 14.97 -16.09 20.57
N ARG A 423 14.87 -14.78 20.34
CA ARG A 423 14.07 -13.88 21.18
C ARG A 423 12.58 -14.15 21.01
N SER A 424 12.14 -14.41 19.78
CA SER A 424 10.75 -14.76 19.49
C SER A 424 10.34 -16.10 20.09
N HIS A 425 11.19 -17.12 19.95
CA HIS A 425 10.99 -18.43 20.58
C HIS A 425 10.82 -18.31 22.10
N ARG A 426 11.74 -17.60 22.77
CA ARG A 426 11.66 -17.37 24.23
C ARG A 426 10.39 -16.66 24.66
N LEU A 427 9.91 -15.69 23.87
CA LEU A 427 8.65 -15.02 24.19
C LEU A 427 7.49 -16.00 24.04
N ILE A 428 7.43 -16.78 22.96
CA ILE A 428 6.40 -17.81 22.74
C ILE A 428 6.37 -18.83 23.89
N GLU A 429 7.52 -19.34 24.33
CA GLU A 429 7.60 -20.24 25.49
C GLU A 429 7.02 -19.59 26.76
N ARG A 430 7.30 -18.30 26.98
CA ARG A 430 6.81 -17.55 28.15
C ARG A 430 5.35 -17.16 28.08
N LEU A 431 4.74 -17.17 26.90
CA LEU A 431 3.29 -17.02 26.79
C LEU A 431 2.55 -18.19 27.45
N ASP A 432 3.22 -19.33 27.67
CA ASP A 432 2.66 -20.50 28.37
C ASP A 432 1.29 -20.91 27.80
N LEU A 433 1.23 -21.01 26.47
CA LEU A 433 0.03 -21.38 25.74
C LEU A 433 -0.21 -22.89 25.89
N PRO A 434 -1.34 -23.35 26.49
CA PRO A 434 -1.60 -24.76 26.66
C PRO A 434 -1.79 -25.49 25.32
N ALA A 435 -1.01 -26.56 25.11
CA ALA A 435 -0.98 -27.31 23.85
C ALA A 435 -2.29 -28.07 23.55
N ASP A 436 -3.18 -28.20 24.53
CA ASP A 436 -4.53 -28.76 24.39
C ASP A 436 -5.56 -27.72 23.92
N LYS A 437 -5.23 -26.42 23.95
CA LYS A 437 -6.11 -25.32 23.55
C LYS A 437 -5.73 -24.67 22.22
N ILE A 438 -4.44 -24.54 21.95
CA ILE A 438 -3.95 -23.88 20.75
C ILE A 438 -2.64 -24.54 20.29
N GLU A 439 -2.51 -24.77 18.99
CA GLU A 439 -1.27 -25.24 18.41
C GLU A 439 -0.40 -24.07 17.96
N VAL A 440 0.88 -24.06 18.36
CA VAL A 440 1.82 -23.02 17.96
C VAL A 440 2.69 -23.49 16.80
N ILE A 441 2.71 -22.70 15.74
CA ILE A 441 3.52 -22.91 14.54
C ILE A 441 4.57 -21.79 14.50
N GLU A 442 5.77 -22.12 14.95
CA GLU A 442 6.91 -21.20 14.92
C GLU A 442 7.49 -21.08 13.52
N TYR A 443 6.89 -20.26 12.66
CA TYR A 443 7.34 -20.08 11.28
C TYR A 443 8.51 -19.09 11.17
N PHE A 444 9.65 -19.50 11.73
CA PHE A 444 10.86 -18.68 11.88
C PHE A 444 11.90 -18.88 10.76
N GLY A 445 12.68 -17.82 10.49
CA GLY A 445 13.90 -17.80 9.67
C GLY A 445 14.10 -18.90 8.61
N SER A 446 15.25 -19.59 8.65
CA SER A 446 15.65 -20.61 7.67
C SER A 446 15.19 -22.03 8.03
N ASP A 447 14.53 -22.22 9.17
CA ASP A 447 14.20 -23.53 9.72
C ASP A 447 13.14 -24.26 8.86
N TYR A 448 12.39 -23.47 8.07
CA TYR A 448 11.40 -23.93 7.08
C TYR A 448 11.90 -23.72 5.64
N LYS A 449 13.19 -23.89 5.36
CA LYS A 449 13.72 -23.90 3.97
C LYS A 449 12.87 -24.85 3.11
N GLY A 450 12.23 -24.34 2.06
CA GLY A 450 11.42 -25.16 1.15
C GLY A 450 9.95 -25.37 1.52
N ARG A 451 9.43 -24.87 2.66
CA ARG A 451 8.00 -25.04 3.03
C ARG A 451 7.24 -23.72 3.08
N SER A 452 6.10 -23.62 2.41
CA SER A 452 5.18 -22.47 2.47
C SER A 452 4.36 -22.46 3.77
N VAL A 453 3.83 -21.29 4.15
CA VAL A 453 2.95 -21.14 5.34
C VAL A 453 1.73 -22.06 5.25
N LYS A 454 1.06 -22.14 4.08
CA LYS A 454 -0.06 -23.07 3.86
C LYS A 454 0.33 -24.51 4.20
N ARG A 455 1.52 -24.95 3.78
CA ARG A 455 2.01 -26.30 4.08
C ARG A 455 2.31 -26.51 5.56
N ALA A 456 2.86 -25.50 6.23
CA ALA A 456 3.11 -25.55 7.67
C ALA A 456 1.80 -25.70 8.46
N ILE A 457 0.75 -24.94 8.10
CA ILE A 457 -0.59 -25.06 8.71
C ILE A 457 -1.23 -26.42 8.43
N ARG A 458 -0.98 -27.05 7.28
CA ARG A 458 -1.54 -28.37 7.01
C ARG A 458 -0.86 -29.50 7.75
N GLN A 459 0.45 -29.40 7.96
CA GLN A 459 1.25 -30.43 8.64
C GLN A 459 1.19 -30.33 10.16
N ARG A 460 0.22 -29.57 10.65
CA ARG A 460 -0.13 -29.48 12.06
C ARG A 460 -0.40 -30.85 12.65
N SER A 461 0.12 -31.03 13.85
CA SER A 461 -0.07 -32.22 14.66
C SER A 461 -1.50 -32.29 15.23
N ARG A 462 -2.16 -31.14 15.39
CA ARG A 462 -3.50 -31.02 15.96
C ARG A 462 -4.39 -30.14 15.08
N PRO A 463 -4.74 -30.60 13.86
CA PRO A 463 -5.55 -29.81 12.92
C PRO A 463 -6.96 -29.49 13.47
N ASP A 464 -7.41 -30.22 14.49
CA ASP A 464 -8.66 -30.01 15.24
C ASP A 464 -8.66 -28.75 16.12
N LEU A 465 -7.49 -28.21 16.46
CA LEU A 465 -7.37 -27.05 17.34
C LEU A 465 -7.26 -25.73 16.57
N PRO A 466 -7.58 -24.60 17.20
CA PRO A 466 -7.08 -23.29 16.77
C PRO A 466 -5.56 -23.23 16.72
N PHE A 467 -5.00 -22.26 16.01
CA PHE A 467 -3.54 -22.15 15.86
C PHE A 467 -3.00 -20.73 15.89
N LEU A 468 -1.77 -20.62 16.41
CA LEU A 468 -0.96 -19.41 16.39
C LEU A 468 0.22 -19.61 15.44
N ILE A 469 0.35 -18.75 14.43
CA ILE A 469 1.55 -18.67 13.59
C ILE A 469 2.42 -17.54 14.10
N ALA A 470 3.56 -17.89 14.70
CA ALA A 470 4.56 -16.91 15.10
C ALA A 470 5.56 -16.68 13.96
N VAL A 471 5.71 -15.44 13.50
CA VAL A 471 6.66 -15.08 12.43
C VAL A 471 7.69 -14.05 12.90
N THR A 472 8.90 -14.14 12.35
CA THR A 472 9.97 -13.15 12.54
C THR A 472 10.18 -12.34 11.26
N ASN A 473 11.11 -12.81 10.41
CA ASN A 473 11.45 -12.23 9.11
C ASN A 473 10.71 -12.89 7.93
N ARG A 474 9.96 -13.96 8.17
CA ARG A 474 9.08 -14.66 7.23
C ARG A 474 7.71 -13.96 7.15
N ALA A 475 6.78 -14.48 6.33
CA ALA A 475 5.51 -13.82 6.00
C ALA A 475 5.71 -12.53 5.18
N ARG A 476 6.65 -12.58 4.22
CA ARG A 476 6.90 -11.51 3.25
C ARG A 476 6.07 -11.72 1.99
N MET A 477 6.18 -10.82 1.01
CA MET A 477 5.50 -10.95 -0.29
C MET A 477 5.88 -12.28 -0.95
N GLY A 478 4.89 -13.14 -1.17
CA GLY A 478 5.07 -14.49 -1.68
C GLY A 478 4.49 -15.59 -0.78
N ASP A 479 4.38 -15.35 0.53
CA ASP A 479 3.71 -16.27 1.46
C ASP A 479 2.19 -16.03 1.42
N ALA A 480 1.42 -16.96 0.86
CA ALA A 480 -0.03 -16.88 0.89
C ALA A 480 -0.57 -17.46 2.21
N PHE A 481 -1.31 -16.65 2.98
CA PHE A 481 -2.04 -17.13 4.15
C PHE A 481 -3.42 -17.62 3.74
N PRO A 482 -3.91 -18.74 4.28
CA PRO A 482 -5.23 -19.25 3.95
C PRO A 482 -6.32 -18.47 4.72
N LYS A 483 -7.59 -18.69 4.40
CA LYS A 483 -8.72 -17.87 4.92
C LYS A 483 -8.99 -18.05 6.41
N GLU A 484 -8.54 -19.18 6.97
CA GLU A 484 -8.64 -19.53 8.39
C GLU A 484 -7.80 -18.60 9.27
N VAL A 485 -6.81 -17.91 8.70
CA VAL A 485 -6.03 -16.89 9.43
C VAL A 485 -6.80 -15.57 9.41
N GLU A 486 -7.62 -15.40 10.44
CA GLU A 486 -8.50 -14.24 10.57
C GLU A 486 -7.83 -13.06 11.26
N TRP A 487 -6.82 -13.29 12.10
CA TRP A 487 -6.20 -12.21 12.89
C TRP A 487 -4.72 -12.07 12.60
N PHE A 488 -4.26 -10.83 12.40
CA PHE A 488 -2.85 -10.50 12.19
C PHE A 488 -2.40 -9.44 13.19
N LEU A 489 -1.42 -9.76 14.04
CA LEU A 489 -0.83 -8.85 15.03
C LEU A 489 0.53 -8.32 14.52
N GLU A 490 0.60 -7.01 14.24
CA GLU A 490 1.76 -6.33 13.67
C GLU A 490 2.33 -5.28 14.63
N PHE A 491 3.40 -5.64 15.34
CA PHE A 491 4.03 -4.79 16.37
C PHE A 491 5.01 -3.73 15.83
N SER A 492 5.18 -3.62 14.50
CA SER A 492 5.98 -2.52 13.95
C SER A 492 5.34 -1.16 14.27
N LYS A 493 6.07 -0.30 15.00
CA LYS A 493 5.55 0.99 15.48
C LYS A 493 5.20 1.97 14.35
N LYS A 494 6.01 1.99 13.29
CA LYS A 494 5.78 2.88 12.15
C LYS A 494 6.45 2.31 10.90
N ALA A 495 5.64 2.01 9.89
CA ALA A 495 6.13 1.70 8.56
C ALA A 495 6.77 2.95 7.93
N ALA A 496 7.82 2.75 7.13
CA ALA A 496 8.49 3.86 6.42
C ALA A 496 7.54 4.56 5.44
N ASN A 497 6.66 3.78 4.80
CA ASN A 497 5.61 4.19 3.88
C ASN A 497 4.53 3.10 3.77
N LEU A 498 3.44 3.37 3.05
CA LEU A 498 2.35 2.43 2.83
C LEU A 498 2.81 1.16 2.10
N ASN A 499 3.69 1.28 1.10
CA ASN A 499 4.25 0.12 0.40
C ASN A 499 4.91 -0.88 1.35
N ALA A 500 5.69 -0.41 2.33
CA ALA A 500 6.29 -1.28 3.34
C ALA A 500 5.24 -1.99 4.20
N LEU A 501 4.12 -1.33 4.50
CA LEU A 501 3.01 -1.91 5.26
C LEU A 501 2.25 -2.96 4.42
N LEU A 502 1.94 -2.66 3.16
CA LEU A 502 1.30 -3.57 2.20
C LEU A 502 2.17 -4.81 1.91
N GLN A 503 3.49 -4.66 1.90
CA GLN A 503 4.41 -5.80 1.77
C GLN A 503 4.49 -6.66 3.04
N GLY A 504 4.01 -6.14 4.18
CA GLY A 504 3.93 -6.81 5.47
C GLY A 504 2.66 -7.65 5.67
N LEU A 505 2.23 -7.80 6.93
CA LEU A 505 1.05 -8.61 7.27
C LEU A 505 -0.26 -8.04 6.69
N LEU A 506 -0.35 -6.73 6.48
CA LEU A 506 -1.54 -6.09 5.89
C LEU A 506 -1.87 -6.64 4.50
N GLY A 507 -0.88 -6.75 3.61
CA GLY A 507 -1.11 -7.37 2.30
C GLY A 507 -1.30 -8.89 2.36
N ARG A 508 -0.98 -9.55 3.49
CA ARG A 508 -1.25 -10.99 3.71
C ARG A 508 -2.66 -11.24 4.21
N ALA A 509 -3.25 -10.26 4.86
CA ALA A 509 -4.66 -10.26 5.22
C ALA A 509 -5.59 -10.08 3.99
N CYS A 510 -5.04 -9.60 2.86
CA CYS A 510 -5.76 -9.53 1.59
C CYS A 510 -5.84 -10.91 0.89
N GLY A 511 -6.85 -11.10 0.03
CA GLY A 511 -7.06 -12.32 -0.76
C GLY A 511 -8.53 -12.69 -0.91
N TYR A 512 -8.81 -13.70 -1.73
CA TYR A 512 -10.15 -14.24 -1.92
C TYR A 512 -10.67 -14.99 -0.69
N GLY A 513 -11.94 -14.77 -0.35
CA GLY A 513 -12.64 -15.43 0.74
C GLY A 513 -12.15 -15.06 2.14
N LYS A 514 -11.31 -14.02 2.25
CA LYS A 514 -10.76 -13.58 3.55
C LYS A 514 -11.66 -12.60 4.24
N ARG A 515 -11.70 -12.68 5.57
CA ARG A 515 -12.37 -11.72 6.46
C ARG A 515 -11.43 -11.30 7.59
N SER A 516 -10.19 -11.03 7.20
CA SER A 516 -9.12 -10.84 8.17
C SER A 516 -9.17 -9.46 8.81
N THR A 517 -8.75 -9.40 10.07
CA THR A 517 -8.50 -8.19 10.84
C THR A 517 -7.00 -8.05 11.12
N VAL A 518 -6.46 -6.85 10.91
CA VAL A 518 -5.06 -6.52 11.17
C VAL A 518 -4.97 -5.54 12.33
N VAL A 519 -4.33 -5.97 13.40
CA VAL A 519 -4.06 -5.20 14.61
C VAL A 519 -2.67 -4.60 14.48
N MET A 520 -2.55 -3.29 14.60
CA MET A 520 -1.29 -2.57 14.38
C MET A 520 -1.16 -1.35 15.29
N SER A 521 -0.03 -0.64 15.21
CA SER A 521 0.12 0.64 15.89
C SER A 521 -0.91 1.67 15.40
N MET A 522 -1.23 2.64 16.25
CA MET A 522 -2.13 3.75 15.88
C MET A 522 -1.62 4.47 14.63
N GLU A 523 -0.32 4.71 14.53
CA GLU A 523 0.27 5.41 13.39
C GLU A 523 0.12 4.64 12.07
N ASN A 524 0.21 3.30 12.10
CA ASN A 524 0.00 2.48 10.91
C ASN A 524 -1.49 2.34 10.58
N ALA A 525 -2.37 2.24 11.58
CA ALA A 525 -3.81 2.18 11.38
C ALA A 525 -4.32 3.48 10.72
N GLU A 526 -3.91 4.64 11.24
CA GLU A 526 -4.18 5.94 10.63
C GLU A 526 -3.65 6.03 9.20
N LEU A 527 -2.43 5.53 8.92
CA LEU A 527 -1.88 5.52 7.57
C LEU A 527 -2.78 4.75 6.58
N VAL A 528 -3.38 3.66 7.03
CA VAL A 528 -4.29 2.84 6.21
C VAL A 528 -5.65 3.51 6.06
N GLU A 529 -6.21 4.08 7.12
CA GLU A 529 -7.48 4.82 7.05
C GLU A 529 -7.38 6.08 6.18
N ASP A 530 -6.27 6.80 6.27
CA ASP A 530 -6.03 7.95 5.39
C ASP A 530 -5.99 7.47 3.92
N TYR A 531 -5.28 6.37 3.61
CA TYR A 531 -5.23 5.78 2.26
C TYR A 531 -6.61 5.35 1.75
N LYS A 532 -7.47 4.84 2.65
CA LYS A 532 -8.84 4.48 2.31
C LYS A 532 -9.70 5.68 1.93
N ARG A 533 -9.61 6.74 2.73
CA ARG A 533 -10.37 7.97 2.53
C ARG A 533 -10.01 8.66 1.22
N GLU A 534 -8.75 8.58 0.81
CA GLU A 534 -8.27 9.21 -0.42
C GLU A 534 -8.47 8.34 -1.67
N HIS A 535 -9.17 7.19 -1.58
CA HIS A 535 -9.32 6.24 -2.70
C HIS A 535 -7.99 5.93 -3.39
N GLY A 536 -6.93 5.78 -2.60
CA GLY A 536 -5.61 5.49 -3.13
C GLY A 536 -4.87 6.69 -3.69
N GLY A 537 -5.43 7.88 -3.51
CA GLY A 537 -4.68 9.13 -3.48
C GLY A 537 -3.48 8.92 -2.58
N TYR A 538 -2.30 9.11 -3.17
CA TYR A 538 -1.10 8.60 -2.57
C TYR A 538 -0.64 9.55 -1.48
N ILE A 539 -0.64 9.07 -0.24
CA ILE A 539 -0.11 9.80 0.90
C ILE A 539 1.41 9.59 0.95
N TYR A 540 2.13 10.28 0.07
CA TYR A 540 3.60 10.18 0.01
C TYR A 540 4.28 10.85 1.21
N ARG A 541 5.36 10.22 1.67
CA ARG A 541 6.60 10.92 1.99
C ARG A 541 7.46 10.70 0.76
N THR A 542 7.55 11.69 -0.14
CA THR A 542 8.31 11.52 -1.38
C THR A 542 9.77 11.19 -1.08
N SER A 543 10.41 10.52 -2.03
CA SER A 543 11.87 10.47 -2.13
C SER A 543 12.46 11.89 -1.98
N ARG A 544 13.70 12.01 -1.48
CA ARG A 544 14.40 13.30 -1.36
C ARG A 544 14.67 14.00 -2.71
N HIS A 545 14.23 13.41 -3.83
CA HIS A 545 14.51 13.86 -5.20
C HIS A 545 13.26 14.32 -5.98
N SER A 546 12.09 14.31 -5.34
CA SER A 546 10.81 14.69 -5.95
C SER A 546 9.99 15.54 -4.99
N TYR A 547 9.28 16.53 -5.53
CA TYR A 547 8.21 17.25 -4.84
C TYR A 547 6.87 16.93 -5.47
N VAL A 548 5.81 17.22 -4.74
CA VAL A 548 4.45 17.10 -5.23
C VAL A 548 3.96 18.52 -5.48
N VAL A 549 3.35 18.74 -6.64
CA VAL A 549 2.72 20.00 -7.06
C VAL A 549 1.22 19.77 -7.14
N GLY A 550 0.48 20.85 -6.99
CA GLY A 550 -0.75 20.83 -6.22
C GLY A 550 -0.35 20.78 -4.75
N SER A 551 -1.03 21.54 -3.91
CA SER A 551 -0.59 21.60 -2.53
C SER A 551 -0.70 20.17 -1.93
N TYR A 552 0.42 19.57 -1.54
CA TYR A 552 0.45 18.29 -0.83
C TYR A 552 1.54 18.44 0.20
N ARG A 553 1.11 18.66 1.43
CA ARG A 553 1.95 18.54 2.61
C ARG A 553 1.23 17.64 3.57
N ARG A 554 1.79 16.46 3.84
CA ARG A 554 1.54 15.76 5.09
C ARG A 554 2.21 16.57 6.19
N GLY A 555 1.54 17.65 6.60
CA GLY A 555 2.01 18.50 7.67
C GLY A 555 2.28 17.63 8.90
N ALA A 556 3.33 17.93 9.66
CA ALA A 556 3.38 17.44 11.04
C ALA A 556 2.03 17.80 11.70
N PRO A 557 1.41 16.90 12.50
CA PRO A 557 0.14 17.19 13.14
C PRO A 557 0.17 18.60 13.74
N THR A 558 -0.70 19.47 13.26
CA THR A 558 -0.77 20.85 13.74
C THR A 558 -1.89 20.92 14.76
N SER A 559 -1.58 21.51 15.90
CA SER A 559 -2.58 21.83 16.92
C SER A 559 -3.09 23.26 16.76
N LEU A 560 -2.83 23.89 15.61
CA LEU A 560 -3.08 25.29 15.33
C LEU A 560 -3.66 25.43 13.92
N ILE A 561 -4.68 26.27 13.75
CA ILE A 561 -5.23 26.70 12.46
C ILE A 561 -4.91 28.18 12.23
N ARG A 562 -4.84 28.60 10.96
CA ARG A 562 -4.45 29.97 10.58
C ARG A 562 -5.57 30.65 9.83
N VAL A 563 -6.04 31.75 10.40
CA VAL A 563 -6.96 32.66 9.71
C VAL A 563 -6.09 33.78 9.13
N ARG A 564 -6.16 34.02 7.82
CA ARG A 564 -5.39 35.08 7.16
C ARG A 564 -6.32 36.19 6.69
N ARG A 565 -5.82 37.43 6.70
CA ARG A 565 -6.57 38.60 6.22
C ARG A 565 -6.92 38.49 4.73
N ASP A 566 -6.06 37.85 3.93
CA ASP A 566 -6.21 37.68 2.48
C ASP A 566 -7.21 36.58 2.08
N MET A 567 -7.81 35.87 3.04
CA MET A 567 -8.86 34.91 2.74
C MET A 567 -10.09 35.63 2.18
N ASP A 568 -10.56 35.18 1.03
CA ASP A 568 -11.76 35.72 0.38
C ASP A 568 -13.03 35.32 1.15
N ASP A 569 -13.25 35.92 2.31
CA ASP A 569 -14.41 35.66 3.16
C ASP A 569 -14.87 36.94 3.89
N PRO A 570 -16.14 37.37 3.71
CA PRO A 570 -16.64 38.60 4.32
C PRO A 570 -16.55 38.64 5.85
N LEU A 571 -16.71 37.49 6.51
CA LEU A 571 -16.69 37.40 7.96
C LEU A 571 -15.25 37.46 8.49
N VAL A 572 -14.31 36.84 7.78
CA VAL A 572 -12.87 36.99 8.06
C VAL A 572 -12.43 38.45 7.90
N LYS A 573 -12.91 39.16 6.88
CA LYS A 573 -12.61 40.60 6.71
C LYS A 573 -13.08 41.42 7.91
N VAL A 574 -14.35 41.29 8.31
CA VAL A 574 -14.90 41.99 9.49
C VAL A 574 -14.16 41.60 10.77
N PHE A 575 -13.76 40.34 10.89
CA PHE A 575 -12.94 39.88 12.01
C PHE A 575 -11.63 40.67 12.09
N PHE A 576 -10.85 40.74 11.00
CA PHE A 576 -9.58 41.48 11.01
C PHE A 576 -9.74 42.99 11.24
N GLU A 577 -10.81 43.61 10.74
CA GLU A 577 -11.13 45.03 11.04
C GLU A 577 -11.35 45.26 12.54
N ARG A 578 -12.08 44.36 13.22
CA ARG A 578 -12.25 44.42 14.67
C ARG A 578 -10.96 44.14 15.43
N ILE A 579 -10.14 43.21 14.94
CA ILE A 579 -8.82 42.94 15.53
C ILE A 579 -7.93 44.18 15.46
N ASP A 580 -7.88 44.88 14.34
CA ASP A 580 -7.07 46.08 14.22
C ASP A 580 -7.53 47.15 15.22
N ASN A 581 -8.85 47.36 15.34
CA ASN A 581 -9.43 48.38 16.20
C ASN A 581 -9.36 48.06 17.70
N GLU A 582 -9.69 46.83 18.10
CA GLU A 582 -9.84 46.44 19.51
C GLU A 582 -8.60 45.76 20.09
N VAL A 583 -7.66 45.29 19.25
CA VAL A 583 -6.47 44.55 19.70
C VAL A 583 -5.18 45.24 19.28
N VAL A 584 -5.03 45.58 18.00
CA VAL A 584 -3.77 46.16 17.50
C VAL A 584 -3.60 47.60 17.96
N ASN A 585 -4.54 48.49 17.62
CA ASN A 585 -4.45 49.92 17.92
C ASN A 585 -4.27 50.23 19.42
N PRO A 586 -4.91 49.51 20.36
CA PRO A 586 -4.71 49.74 21.79
C PRO A 586 -3.34 49.27 22.29
N HIS A 587 -2.74 48.25 21.65
CA HIS A 587 -1.56 47.56 22.18
C HIS A 587 -0.27 47.81 21.41
N VAL A 588 -0.31 48.25 20.15
CA VAL A 588 0.87 48.44 19.29
C VAL A 588 1.15 49.92 19.09
N LEU A 589 2.43 50.30 19.15
CA LEU A 589 2.87 51.66 18.82
C LEU A 589 2.98 51.78 17.29
N GLN A 590 2.18 52.68 16.72
CA GLN A 590 2.17 52.99 15.29
C GLN A 590 3.29 53.98 14.93
N GLY A 591 3.74 53.96 13.68
CA GLY A 591 4.81 54.85 13.19
C GLY A 591 6.21 54.47 13.68
N GLU A 592 6.39 53.23 14.13
CA GLU A 592 7.66 52.73 14.67
C GLU A 592 8.37 51.83 13.65
N ALA A 593 9.69 51.96 13.54
CA ALA A 593 10.51 51.14 12.64
C ALA A 593 10.49 49.64 13.01
N LYS A 594 10.20 49.33 14.28
CA LYS A 594 10.11 47.96 14.81
C LYS A 594 8.74 47.74 15.43
N LEU A 595 8.29 46.48 15.42
CA LEU A 595 7.11 46.06 16.16
C LEU A 595 7.36 46.27 17.66
N LYS A 596 6.76 47.33 18.21
CA LYS A 596 6.78 47.65 19.63
C LYS A 596 5.36 47.63 20.16
N ALA A 597 5.12 46.79 21.16
CA ALA A 597 3.87 46.80 21.90
C ALA A 597 4.01 47.61 23.19
N ARG A 598 2.92 48.24 23.61
CA ARG A 598 2.80 48.88 24.93
C ARG A 598 3.04 47.83 26.02
N ARG A 599 3.67 48.23 27.14
CA ARG A 599 3.96 47.31 28.26
C ARG A 599 2.66 46.73 28.80
N GLY A 600 2.64 45.43 29.10
CA GLY A 600 1.51 44.78 29.74
C GLY A 600 1.25 45.37 31.13
N GLY A 601 -0.01 45.33 31.58
CA GLY A 601 -0.40 45.77 32.92
C GLY A 601 0.20 44.91 34.04
N ALA A 602 -0.30 45.08 35.27
CA ALA A 602 0.27 44.48 36.50
C ALA A 602 0.50 42.94 36.46
N ARG A 603 -0.16 42.19 35.58
CA ARG A 603 -0.07 40.72 35.46
C ARG A 603 1.15 40.21 34.68
N GLY A 604 1.95 41.09 34.05
CA GLY A 604 3.19 40.71 33.36
C GLY A 604 3.01 40.01 32.00
N TYR A 605 1.77 39.96 31.48
CA TYR A 605 1.40 39.51 30.13
C TYR A 605 0.23 40.37 29.60
N ARG A 606 -0.07 40.32 28.30
CA ARG A 606 -1.18 41.08 27.67
C ARG A 606 -2.42 40.21 27.52
N THR A 607 -3.60 40.83 27.62
CA THR A 607 -4.90 40.21 27.35
C THR A 607 -5.68 41.05 26.33
N ALA A 608 -6.48 40.40 25.49
CA ALA A 608 -7.32 41.08 24.50
C ALA A 608 -8.60 40.28 24.19
N PRO A 609 -9.67 40.93 23.66
CA PRO A 609 -10.96 40.29 23.41
C PRO A 609 -10.98 39.36 22.17
N LEU A 610 -9.90 38.65 21.85
CA LEU A 610 -9.80 37.82 20.62
C LEU A 610 -10.91 36.75 20.54
N LEU A 611 -11.07 35.96 21.60
CA LEU A 611 -12.10 34.91 21.66
C LEU A 611 -13.51 35.50 21.71
N ARG A 612 -13.68 36.64 22.36
CA ARG A 612 -14.96 37.36 22.44
C ARG A 612 -15.38 37.86 21.05
N ILE A 613 -14.48 38.54 20.33
CA ILE A 613 -14.73 39.01 18.95
C ILE A 613 -15.09 37.83 18.05
N ALA A 614 -14.33 36.73 18.11
CA ALA A 614 -14.60 35.55 17.31
C ALA A 614 -15.97 34.91 17.63
N LYS A 615 -16.37 34.89 18.91
CA LYS A 615 -17.68 34.39 19.36
C LYS A 615 -18.83 35.29 18.92
N GLU A 616 -18.70 36.61 19.07
CA GLU A 616 -19.72 37.58 18.65
C GLU A 616 -19.96 37.53 17.14
N LEU A 617 -18.90 37.37 16.35
CA LEU A 617 -18.98 37.19 14.90
C LEU A 617 -19.37 35.78 14.47
N ARG A 618 -19.46 34.81 15.40
CA ARG A 618 -19.64 33.38 15.10
C ARG A 618 -18.60 32.85 14.11
N LEU A 619 -17.37 33.38 14.18
CA LEU A 619 -16.28 33.06 13.26
C LEU A 619 -15.94 31.57 13.30
N PHE A 620 -15.83 31.01 14.50
CA PHE A 620 -15.40 29.63 14.63
C PHE A 620 -16.44 28.65 14.08
N GLU A 621 -17.75 28.85 14.36
CA GLU A 621 -18.82 28.06 13.76
C GLU A 621 -18.83 28.20 12.23
N HIS A 622 -18.52 29.39 11.72
CA HIS A 622 -18.43 29.64 10.28
C HIS A 622 -17.28 28.86 9.63
N LEU A 623 -16.06 28.96 10.17
CA LEU A 623 -14.87 28.27 9.63
C LEU A 623 -14.96 26.74 9.75
N GLU A 624 -15.73 26.23 10.74
CA GLU A 624 -15.94 24.81 10.97
C GLU A 624 -17.03 24.21 10.06
N LYS A 625 -17.81 24.99 9.30
CA LYS A 625 -18.80 24.45 8.35
C LYS A 625 -18.12 23.71 7.19
N PRO A 626 -18.62 22.54 6.75
CA PRO A 626 -18.01 21.76 5.67
C PRO A 626 -17.77 22.58 4.39
N GLU A 627 -18.74 23.38 3.96
CA GLU A 627 -18.68 24.17 2.73
C GLU A 627 -17.69 25.34 2.82
N VAL A 628 -17.58 25.98 3.98
CA VAL A 628 -16.60 27.06 4.21
C VAL A 628 -15.21 26.48 4.35
N ARG A 629 -15.08 25.34 5.02
CA ARG A 629 -13.84 24.60 5.18
C ARG A 629 -13.29 24.11 3.86
N ALA A 630 -14.10 23.49 3.02
CA ALA A 630 -13.68 23.04 1.69
C ALA A 630 -13.15 24.22 0.84
N ARG A 631 -13.69 25.42 1.04
CA ARG A 631 -13.28 26.63 0.31
C ARG A 631 -12.04 27.32 0.89
N LEU A 632 -11.96 27.48 2.22
CA LEU A 632 -10.89 28.25 2.88
C LEU A 632 -9.73 27.38 3.40
N TYR A 633 -10.00 26.11 3.62
CA TYR A 633 -9.11 25.10 4.18
C TYR A 633 -9.24 23.75 3.44
N PRO A 634 -9.09 23.71 2.10
CA PRO A 634 -9.28 22.49 1.31
C PRO A 634 -8.37 21.34 1.75
N THR A 635 -7.30 21.67 2.49
CA THR A 635 -6.25 20.77 2.96
C THR A 635 -6.50 20.22 4.37
N TYR A 636 -7.61 20.56 5.01
CA TYR A 636 -7.96 20.08 6.34
C TYR A 636 -9.28 19.32 6.28
N PRO A 637 -9.27 17.98 6.36
CA PRO A 637 -10.49 17.18 6.23
C PRO A 637 -11.50 17.53 7.34
N ASP A 638 -10.99 17.72 8.55
CA ASP A 638 -11.77 18.18 9.68
C ASP A 638 -10.91 18.90 10.70
N PHE A 639 -11.48 19.91 11.36
CA PHE A 639 -10.88 20.59 12.50
C PHE A 639 -11.95 21.24 13.37
N ARG A 640 -11.62 21.39 14.66
CA ARG A 640 -12.39 22.17 15.63
C ARG A 640 -11.46 23.11 16.39
N ILE A 641 -11.79 24.39 16.37
CA ILE A 641 -11.06 25.47 17.04
C ILE A 641 -11.39 25.44 18.53
N ALA A 642 -10.37 25.51 19.37
CA ALA A 642 -10.53 25.50 20.82
C ALA A 642 -11.20 26.80 21.30
N ARG A 643 -12.28 26.64 22.06
CA ARG A 643 -13.08 27.72 22.68
C ARG A 643 -12.56 28.06 24.07
N ALA A 644 -13.09 29.12 24.66
CA ALA A 644 -12.61 29.66 25.95
C ALA A 644 -12.71 28.62 27.09
N GLU A 645 -13.76 27.80 27.04
CA GLU A 645 -14.13 26.76 27.99
C GLU A 645 -13.53 25.38 27.69
N ASP A 646 -12.89 25.19 26.53
CA ASP A 646 -12.37 23.89 26.12
C ASP A 646 -11.11 23.49 26.91
N GLU A 647 -10.97 22.18 27.14
CA GLU A 647 -9.77 21.57 27.71
C GLU A 647 -9.07 20.71 26.66
N VAL A 648 -7.85 21.10 26.29
CA VAL A 648 -7.09 20.44 25.21
C VAL A 648 -5.98 19.59 25.80
N THR A 649 -5.89 18.33 25.38
CA THR A 649 -4.84 17.41 25.85
C THR A 649 -3.46 17.86 25.34
N HIS A 650 -2.48 17.92 26.24
CA HIS A 650 -1.12 18.32 25.87
C HIS A 650 -0.42 17.23 25.04
N SER A 651 0.10 17.60 23.87
CA SER A 651 0.64 16.67 22.85
C SER A 651 1.78 15.73 23.29
N ARG A 652 2.49 16.03 24.39
CA ARG A 652 3.57 15.17 24.93
C ARG A 652 3.28 14.58 26.32
N SER A 653 2.15 14.94 26.92
CA SER A 653 1.79 14.56 28.29
C SER A 653 0.26 14.46 28.33
N SER A 654 -0.26 13.27 28.03
CA SER A 654 -1.69 13.01 27.90
C SER A 654 -2.48 13.26 29.19
N ASP A 655 -1.78 13.24 30.33
CA ASP A 655 -2.26 13.55 31.68
C ASP A 655 -2.48 15.06 31.91
N ARG A 656 -1.93 15.92 31.04
CA ARG A 656 -1.98 17.37 31.21
C ARG A 656 -2.98 18.02 30.25
N LYS A 657 -3.82 18.91 30.80
CA LYS A 657 -4.79 19.71 30.05
C LYS A 657 -4.32 21.15 29.90
N LEU A 658 -4.49 21.70 28.71
CA LEU A 658 -4.25 23.10 28.35
C LEU A 658 -5.59 23.82 28.33
N ARG A 659 -5.60 25.06 28.86
CA ARG A 659 -6.76 25.96 28.88
C ARG A 659 -6.30 27.37 28.49
N TYR A 660 -7.24 28.21 28.04
CA TYR A 660 -6.97 29.64 27.92
C TYR A 660 -6.81 30.29 29.29
N THR A 661 -5.90 31.26 29.40
CA THR A 661 -5.85 32.15 30.55
C THR A 661 -6.69 33.38 30.23
N LEU A 662 -7.75 33.61 31.02
CA LEU A 662 -8.69 34.72 30.84
C LEU A 662 -8.55 35.72 31.99
N ASP A 663 -8.77 37.00 31.71
CA ASP A 663 -8.99 38.02 32.75
C ASP A 663 -10.46 38.12 33.16
N ASP A 664 -10.75 39.05 34.06
CA ASP A 664 -12.06 39.20 34.71
C ASP A 664 -13.13 39.65 33.69
N ASP A 665 -12.71 40.26 32.58
CA ASP A 665 -13.56 40.67 31.45
C ASP A 665 -13.68 39.57 30.37
N GLY A 666 -13.05 38.40 30.60
CA GLY A 666 -13.02 37.28 29.65
C GLY A 666 -12.04 37.45 28.49
N ASN A 667 -11.13 38.42 28.55
CA ASN A 667 -10.10 38.60 27.53
C ASN A 667 -9.02 37.53 27.69
N CYS A 668 -8.58 36.96 26.57
CA CYS A 668 -7.57 35.92 26.61
C CYS A 668 -6.16 36.50 26.48
N ARG A 669 -5.21 35.80 27.09
CA ARG A 669 -3.79 36.02 26.85
C ARG A 669 -3.44 35.73 25.38
N PHE A 670 -2.55 36.54 24.79
CA PHE A 670 -2.11 36.42 23.39
C PHE A 670 -0.69 36.97 23.16
N THR A 671 -0.09 36.66 22.01
CA THR A 671 1.23 37.20 21.59
C THR A 671 1.18 37.90 20.23
N PHE A 672 2.08 38.88 20.04
CA PHE A 672 2.37 39.47 18.73
C PHE A 672 3.65 38.88 18.12
N ARG A 673 3.65 38.70 16.80
CA ARG A 673 4.86 38.34 16.04
C ARG A 673 4.92 39.09 14.73
N GLU A 674 6.09 39.54 14.30
CA GLU A 674 6.26 40.13 12.98
C GLU A 674 6.19 39.05 11.88
N TRP A 675 5.31 39.27 10.89
CA TRP A 675 5.09 38.41 9.72
C TRP A 675 6.31 38.37 8.79
N THR A 676 6.48 37.28 8.03
CA THR A 676 7.55 37.09 7.02
C THR A 676 7.02 36.23 5.88
N GLU A 677 7.23 36.61 4.62
CA GLU A 677 6.67 35.90 3.45
C GLU A 677 7.24 34.49 3.23
N GLU A 678 8.50 34.21 3.59
CA GLU A 678 9.17 32.92 3.34
C GLU A 678 8.63 31.68 4.10
N GLY A 679 7.49 31.76 4.80
CA GLY A 679 6.85 30.59 5.43
C GLY A 679 7.69 29.85 6.49
N ALA A 680 8.89 30.31 6.84
CA ALA A 680 9.83 29.61 7.73
C ALA A 680 9.59 29.88 9.23
N ASN A 681 8.61 30.70 9.59
CA ASN A 681 8.23 30.93 10.99
C ASN A 681 7.28 29.83 11.50
N HIS A 682 7.64 28.57 11.29
CA HIS A 682 6.81 27.44 11.67
C HIS A 682 7.57 26.44 12.50
N GLY A 683 7.10 26.29 13.71
CA GLY A 683 7.11 24.99 14.31
C GLY A 683 6.00 24.97 15.34
N GLY A 684 5.57 23.76 15.65
CA GLY A 684 4.38 23.49 16.46
C GLY A 684 4.48 24.13 17.84
N VAL A 685 3.60 23.72 18.75
CA VAL A 685 3.50 24.23 20.14
C VAL A 685 4.84 24.48 20.87
N ARG A 686 5.95 23.89 20.42
CA ARG A 686 7.31 24.13 20.90
C ARG A 686 8.25 25.05 20.11
N SER A 687 7.93 25.57 18.93
CA SER A 687 8.91 26.35 18.17
C SER A 687 8.72 27.86 18.38
N ARG A 688 9.57 28.36 19.28
CA ARG A 688 10.08 29.73 19.27
C ARG A 688 9.02 30.83 19.25
N GLY A 689 8.02 30.71 20.11
CA GLY A 689 7.41 31.87 20.78
C GLY A 689 8.39 32.43 21.84
N TYR A 690 9.64 32.70 21.48
CA TYR A 690 10.54 33.48 22.32
C TYR A 690 10.50 34.93 21.83
N GLY A 691 9.45 35.64 22.22
CA GLY A 691 9.67 37.01 22.64
C GLY A 691 10.25 36.93 24.04
N SER A 692 11.57 37.06 24.19
CA SER A 692 12.24 37.18 25.50
C SER A 692 11.71 38.33 26.38
N ARG A 693 10.75 39.11 25.87
CA ARG A 693 10.12 40.27 26.52
C ARG A 693 8.75 40.01 27.16
N ASP A 694 8.02 38.96 26.80
CA ASP A 694 6.59 38.85 27.17
C ASP A 694 6.21 37.60 28.00
N ALA A 695 7.18 36.74 28.37
CA ALA A 695 6.94 35.64 29.32
C ALA A 695 7.66 35.94 30.64
N SER A 696 6.90 36.19 31.71
CA SER A 696 7.43 36.41 33.06
C SER A 696 8.03 35.15 33.70
N ASP A 697 7.71 33.95 33.19
CA ASP A 697 8.23 32.65 33.67
C ASP A 697 8.50 31.71 32.48
N ARG A 698 9.78 31.37 32.25
CA ARG A 698 10.22 30.48 31.16
C ARG A 698 9.87 29.01 31.41
N GLY A 699 9.63 28.61 32.66
CA GLY A 699 9.31 27.22 33.03
C GLY A 699 7.89 26.80 32.67
N LYS A 700 6.99 27.77 32.46
CA LYS A 700 5.56 27.58 32.14
C LYS A 700 5.21 27.87 30.68
N ALA A 701 6.22 28.07 29.83
CA ALA A 701 6.02 28.38 28.42
C ALA A 701 5.56 27.13 27.64
N GLY A 702 4.39 27.21 27.01
CA GLY A 702 3.75 26.07 26.30
C GLY A 702 2.68 25.33 27.11
N ASP A 703 2.32 25.86 28.28
CA ASP A 703 1.38 25.24 29.23
C ASP A 703 -0.03 25.83 29.19
N THR A 704 -0.31 26.74 28.25
CA THR A 704 -1.61 27.40 28.08
C THR A 704 -2.00 27.47 26.61
N LEU A 705 -3.29 27.51 26.32
CA LEU A 705 -3.79 27.88 25.00
C LEU A 705 -3.63 29.39 24.81
N GLU A 706 -2.99 29.80 23.72
CA GLU A 706 -2.67 31.20 23.46
C GLU A 706 -2.76 31.47 21.96
N PRO A 707 -3.62 32.41 21.50
CA PRO A 707 -3.61 32.85 20.11
C PRO A 707 -2.36 33.67 19.80
N GLN A 708 -1.91 33.60 18.56
CA GLN A 708 -0.81 34.42 18.06
C GLN A 708 -1.31 35.35 16.96
N VAL A 709 -1.05 36.65 17.12
CA VAL A 709 -1.38 37.68 16.13
C VAL A 709 -0.10 38.06 15.38
N ASN A 710 -0.05 37.69 14.10
CA ASN A 710 1.07 38.03 13.23
C ASN A 710 0.82 39.38 12.58
N MET A 711 1.81 40.26 12.66
CA MET A 711 1.72 41.68 12.32
C MET A 711 2.54 41.98 11.08
N ARG A 712 1.99 42.74 10.14
CA ARG A 712 2.69 43.23 8.95
C ARG A 712 2.78 44.75 8.98
N LYS A 713 3.94 45.28 8.58
CA LYS A 713 4.19 46.72 8.50
C LYS A 713 3.78 47.26 7.13
N PHE A 714 3.18 48.43 7.10
CA PHE A 714 2.72 49.10 5.89
C PHE A 714 2.95 50.62 5.98
N ASP A 715 3.05 51.25 4.81
CA ASP A 715 3.04 52.70 4.68
C ASP A 715 1.60 53.21 4.87
N PRO A 716 1.32 54.10 5.85
CA PRO A 716 -0.04 54.57 6.10
C PRO A 716 -0.63 55.45 4.98
N ASN A 717 0.21 56.01 4.09
CA ASN A 717 -0.23 56.89 3.01
C ASN A 717 -0.53 56.12 1.74
N THR A 718 0.31 55.13 1.39
CA THR A 718 0.12 54.33 0.16
C THR A 718 -0.64 53.03 0.42
N GLY A 719 -0.62 52.54 1.66
CA GLY A 719 -1.15 51.23 2.03
C GLY A 719 -0.23 50.06 1.66
N ASP A 720 0.91 50.34 1.02
CA ASP A 720 1.86 49.35 0.56
C ASP A 720 2.57 48.69 1.73
N VAL A 721 2.90 47.42 1.55
CA VAL A 721 3.67 46.66 2.53
C VAL A 721 5.11 47.17 2.58
N ILE A 722 5.62 47.32 3.80
CA ILE A 722 7.04 47.59 4.05
C ILE A 722 7.71 46.30 4.55
N ASP A 723 8.47 45.62 3.68
CA ASP A 723 9.33 44.49 4.05
C ASP A 723 10.81 44.90 4.07
N ASP A 724 11.17 45.68 5.08
CA ASP A 724 12.55 46.10 5.36
C ASP A 724 13.20 45.23 6.44
N LYS A 725 12.55 44.13 6.83
CA LYS A 725 13.12 43.17 7.76
C LYS A 725 14.26 42.41 7.12
N ARG A 726 14.18 42.21 5.80
CA ARG A 726 15.25 41.67 4.98
C ARG A 726 15.49 42.55 3.76
N ILE A 727 16.73 42.96 3.54
CA ILE A 727 17.18 43.68 2.34
C ILE A 727 18.12 42.71 1.62
N ASP A 728 17.83 42.40 0.35
CA ASP A 728 18.54 41.40 -0.45
C ASP A 728 18.64 40.01 0.21
N GLY A 729 17.57 39.60 0.91
CA GLY A 729 17.49 38.30 1.60
C GLY A 729 18.25 38.23 2.94
N MET A 730 19.03 39.25 3.29
CA MET A 730 19.77 39.36 4.56
C MET A 730 18.95 40.09 5.61
N LEU A 731 19.04 39.71 6.89
CA LEU A 731 18.40 40.46 7.98
C LEU A 731 18.99 41.88 8.03
N ALA A 732 18.16 42.88 7.75
CA ALA A 732 18.57 44.28 7.75
C ALA A 732 18.95 44.74 9.17
N ASP A 733 19.94 45.63 9.27
CA ASP A 733 20.21 46.30 10.54
C ASP A 733 18.95 47.06 10.95
N THR A 734 18.78 47.15 12.26
CA THR A 734 17.65 47.87 12.81
C THR A 734 17.65 49.36 12.55
N SER A 735 18.80 49.94 12.24
CA SER A 735 18.97 51.33 11.81
C SER A 735 18.53 51.56 10.36
N ASP A 736 18.49 50.51 9.55
CA ASP A 736 18.07 50.55 8.14
C ASP A 736 16.56 50.37 7.96
N ARG A 737 15.83 50.15 9.06
CA ARG A 737 14.38 49.96 9.03
C ARG A 737 13.63 51.29 9.04
N GLN A 738 12.70 51.43 8.12
CA GLN A 738 11.82 52.58 7.97
C GLN A 738 10.61 52.49 8.93
N PRO A 739 10.18 53.62 9.52
CA PRO A 739 8.93 53.73 10.26
C PRO A 739 7.71 53.31 9.43
N GLY A 740 6.69 52.74 10.09
CA GLY A 740 5.44 52.38 9.43
C GLY A 740 4.33 52.05 10.41
N HIS A 741 3.13 51.81 9.87
CA HIS A 741 1.99 51.32 10.65
C HIS A 741 1.96 49.80 10.64
N TRP A 742 1.40 49.21 11.70
CA TRP A 742 1.31 47.78 11.93
C TRP A 742 -0.15 47.36 11.98
N ARG A 743 -0.48 46.28 11.29
CA ARG A 743 -1.82 45.66 11.27
C ARG A 743 -1.74 44.14 11.32
N ALA A 744 -2.79 43.47 11.78
CA ALA A 744 -2.80 42.01 11.94
C ALA A 744 -2.98 41.29 10.59
N GLU A 745 -2.00 40.53 10.11
CA GLU A 745 -2.07 39.85 8.82
C GLU A 745 -2.59 38.41 8.92
N MET A 746 -2.28 37.74 10.04
CA MET A 746 -2.70 36.37 10.30
C MET A 746 -2.93 36.17 11.79
N ILE A 747 -3.99 35.47 12.14
CA ILE A 747 -4.22 34.97 13.50
C ILE A 747 -4.09 33.45 13.49
N THR A 748 -3.27 32.94 14.41
CA THR A 748 -3.14 31.51 14.67
C THR A 748 -3.97 31.14 15.88
N LEU A 749 -4.87 30.17 15.72
CA LEU A 749 -5.83 29.73 16.73
C LEU A 749 -5.55 28.27 17.13
N PRO A 750 -5.53 27.95 18.44
CA PRO A 750 -5.45 26.58 18.92
C PRO A 750 -6.63 25.70 18.50
N LEU A 751 -6.36 24.42 18.25
CA LEU A 751 -7.34 23.38 17.91
C LEU A 751 -7.59 22.45 19.11
N VAL A 752 -8.80 21.88 19.18
CA VAL A 752 -9.19 20.91 20.21
C VAL A 752 -8.41 19.61 20.07
N ALA A 753 -8.18 19.16 18.84
CA ALA A 753 -7.35 18.02 18.49
C ALA A 753 -6.32 18.43 17.45
N SER A 754 -5.16 17.78 17.45
CA SER A 754 -4.19 17.99 16.38
C SER A 754 -4.75 17.42 15.09
N VAL A 755 -4.73 18.22 14.03
CA VAL A 755 -5.20 17.81 12.71
C VAL A 755 -4.01 17.66 11.78
N ARG A 756 -4.12 16.73 10.85
CA ARG A 756 -3.17 16.63 9.75
C ARG A 756 -3.71 17.44 8.60
N GLU A 757 -2.85 18.31 8.10
CA GLU A 757 -3.02 18.84 6.76
C GLU A 757 -2.91 17.63 5.82
N LEU A 758 -4.03 17.29 5.19
CA LEU A 758 -4.16 16.29 4.15
C LEU A 758 -4.62 17.03 2.92
N GLN A 759 -3.74 17.15 1.95
CA GLN A 759 -4.16 17.50 0.61
C GLN A 759 -3.64 16.40 -0.30
N ALA A 760 -4.37 16.03 -1.35
CA ALA A 760 -3.91 15.07 -2.33
C ALA A 760 -2.90 15.74 -3.28
N GLY A 761 -1.88 14.99 -3.71
CA GLY A 761 -0.96 15.47 -4.72
C GLY A 761 -1.68 15.50 -6.04
N GLU A 762 -1.71 16.64 -6.72
CA GLU A 762 -2.28 16.68 -8.07
C GLU A 762 -1.33 15.96 -9.03
N VAL A 763 -0.02 16.24 -8.94
CA VAL A 763 1.02 15.64 -9.78
C VAL A 763 2.36 15.62 -9.01
N THR A 764 3.22 14.62 -9.25
CA THR A 764 4.58 14.59 -8.68
C THR A 764 5.58 15.14 -9.68
N TYR A 765 6.34 16.17 -9.30
CA TYR A 765 7.38 16.77 -10.13
C TYR A 765 8.77 16.62 -9.48
N PRO A 766 9.85 16.60 -10.26
CA PRO A 766 11.22 16.63 -9.77
C PRO A 766 11.67 18.06 -9.39
N VAL A 767 12.22 18.31 -8.17
CA VAL A 767 12.58 19.66 -7.62
C VAL A 767 13.44 20.51 -8.58
N ASP A 768 13.48 21.84 -8.46
CA ASP A 768 14.26 22.70 -9.39
C ASP A 768 15.78 22.45 -9.36
N HIS A 769 16.29 22.11 -8.19
CA HIS A 769 17.66 21.62 -7.98
C HIS A 769 17.75 20.10 -8.17
N SER A 770 16.64 19.51 -8.64
CA SER A 770 16.60 18.19 -9.23
C SER A 770 16.98 18.32 -10.71
N PRO A 771 17.87 17.47 -11.19
CA PRO A 771 18.29 17.26 -12.60
C PRO A 771 17.14 17.08 -13.60
N PHE A 772 15.98 16.59 -13.15
CA PHE A 772 14.87 16.19 -14.01
C PHE A 772 13.91 17.36 -14.21
N ALA A 773 14.17 18.51 -13.57
CA ALA A 773 13.57 19.78 -13.94
C ALA A 773 13.83 20.11 -15.43
N ALA A 774 14.93 19.59 -16.01
CA ALA A 774 15.24 19.72 -17.42
C ALA A 774 14.29 18.91 -18.35
N LEU A 775 13.60 17.89 -17.84
CA LEU A 775 12.69 17.02 -18.61
C LEU A 775 11.24 17.49 -18.60
N LEU A 776 10.93 18.46 -17.74
CA LEU A 776 9.63 19.11 -17.71
C LEU A 776 9.50 20.00 -18.95
N SER A 777 8.38 19.85 -19.67
CA SER A 777 7.93 20.82 -20.66
C SER A 777 7.81 22.22 -20.02
N LYS A 778 7.75 23.25 -20.86
CA LYS A 778 7.66 24.61 -20.35
C LYS A 778 6.39 24.81 -19.51
N GLU A 779 5.26 24.23 -19.94
CA GLU A 779 4.02 24.24 -19.16
C GLU A 779 4.15 23.47 -17.82
N GLU A 780 4.87 22.33 -17.80
CA GLU A 780 5.10 21.55 -16.58
C GLU A 780 6.05 22.24 -15.59
N ARG A 781 7.02 23.02 -16.07
CA ARG A 781 7.90 23.83 -15.21
C ARG A 781 7.15 25.01 -14.61
N GLU A 782 6.30 25.65 -15.40
CA GLU A 782 5.46 26.77 -14.94
C GLU A 782 4.43 26.28 -13.91
N ALA A 783 3.78 25.13 -14.15
CA ALA A 783 2.86 24.51 -13.20
C ALA A 783 3.55 24.10 -11.89
N ALA A 784 4.82 23.71 -11.94
CA ALA A 784 5.57 23.25 -10.78
C ALA A 784 6.13 24.39 -9.89
N LEU A 785 6.11 25.62 -10.40
CA LEU A 785 6.50 26.84 -9.68
C LEU A 785 5.33 27.56 -9.00
N GLU A 786 4.08 27.19 -9.32
CA GLU A 786 2.83 27.61 -8.64
C GLU A 786 2.53 26.70 -7.43
#